data_AF-A0A8T4GEX1-F1
#
_entry.id   AF-A0A8T4GEX1-F1
#
_cell.length_a   1.000
_cell.length_b   1.000
_cell.length_c   1.000
_cell.angle_alpha   90.00
_cell.angle_beta   90.00
_cell.angle_gamma   90.00
#
_symmetry.space_group_name_H-M   'P 1'
#
loop_
_entity.id
_entity.type
_entity.pdbx_description
1 polymer ?
#
loop_
_entity_poly.entity_id
_entity_poly.type
_entity_poly.pdbx_seq_one_letter_code
_entity_poly.pdbx_strand_id
1 'polypeptide(L)'
;MSTRETGGGRDRLRAVALAAVMLLAVVAMAPVGFGAASDGPAESLTLDADPATANADSTHTWAFDDVDFEGEVDTISVSYPDETSLDGLTDDDVTVTLTRTLSSGEDTSEISVNQDSYAGNAATFDLSGLATTDIAGEGSVVIDGVVNPDAGEYEPTITLTGDEDEVTVTADVTVDSGDDADDGNDADDDDGPATGLSLTADPAAANADSTHTWAFDDVDFEGQVDEIVADYPDAASFDGLTNDDVTVTLTRTLSSGEDTSEISVNQGSYDGSAATFDLSGVATTDIAGEGSVVVEGVENPDAGEYEPTLTFVGEEDEVTVAGDLVVGEDDPEPGDELAATITDGDGDPLADTDVVVTLDGADDATDGEEVVEFATTDADGAITVEAPVAGAYDATVTTQEAGEASETVEVDGETTATFAVIAGETGALDALVTDADGDPLTEGTWVTLSADDFAAPLTGQVDADGVLSIEGVAPGEYDVTAETVADGGTDPVSVSVDPGETATTEFTYGEAPTTATLSGTVTDADGEPVADETVVVAYDALDGDASDGATVVETDADGGFAVDRVALGTYEVTVTSQDSGESDPVTVDLGSDETADVTLTAPETGTLEGTVTDADGESLAAGTWVTFSADSDAFGPDRTVQVSDDGTFALTDVPPGSLDVVAETLDFGTTEPVSFSVTADETTTTTFTYDETPDGVDEVRLNSEDVDGDVVVGPVDGDVVLGGDTTVDGEVRVVGDVAGDVIVRGAATVEDVAVEGDVAGDVRLLGSGTVSGDLTAESADEVAVRGNAAVAGTLAVESVGDVSVVGSGSVGALEIGTGADAELVGGSSVGAVSVAGDLDAFEARGGATVDGDVTLATVDTLRLSGGVTVAGDLVADEVRETLDVPDRLVDGEILIEERPADGSDDTPGNGPGDGAGNGDGPPGNGNGPPGNGNGPPGNGDGPPGNGNGPPGNGNGPPALTGGL
;
A
#
# COMPACT_ATOMS: atom_id res chain seq x y z
N MET A 1 -38.58 58.15 -4.34
CA MET A 1 -38.34 58.73 -5.68
C MET A 1 -37.07 58.06 -6.12
N SER A 2 -37.15 57.22 -7.15
CA SER A 2 -36.48 55.90 -7.22
C SER A 2 -37.01 54.95 -6.11
N THR A 3 -37.17 53.62 -6.26
CA THR A 3 -36.55 52.54 -7.11
C THR A 3 -35.13 52.17 -6.65
N ARG A 4 -34.74 50.89 -6.45
CA ARG A 4 -35.23 49.51 -6.75
C ARG A 4 -34.65 48.90 -8.04
N GLU A 5 -33.39 48.48 -7.94
CA GLU A 5 -32.58 47.75 -8.91
C GLU A 5 -31.47 47.04 -8.07
N THR A 6 -31.32 45.74 -7.75
CA THR A 6 -31.85 44.37 -8.08
C THR A 6 -31.12 43.53 -9.15
N GLY A 7 -30.35 42.50 -8.70
CA GLY A 7 -29.68 41.45 -9.49
C GLY A 7 -28.42 40.90 -8.78
N GLY A 8 -28.09 39.60 -8.93
CA GLY A 8 -26.90 38.94 -8.35
C GLY A 8 -27.22 37.70 -7.53
N GLY A 9 -27.47 36.56 -8.20
CA GLY A 9 -27.84 35.29 -7.58
C GLY A 9 -27.96 34.19 -8.64
N ARG A 10 -26.82 33.85 -9.24
CA ARG A 10 -26.59 32.80 -10.26
C ARG A 10 -25.07 32.59 -10.42
N ASP A 11 -24.44 31.86 -9.51
CA ASP A 11 -23.02 31.44 -9.60
C ASP A 11 -22.73 30.18 -8.72
N ARG A 12 -23.74 29.33 -8.49
CA ARG A 12 -23.64 28.02 -7.79
C ARG A 12 -24.62 27.04 -8.45
N LEU A 13 -24.32 26.63 -9.70
CA LEU A 13 -25.01 25.60 -10.50
C LEU A 13 -24.33 25.51 -11.88
N ARG A 14 -23.01 25.22 -11.86
CA ARG A 14 -22.12 25.04 -13.03
C ARG A 14 -20.88 24.22 -12.64
N ALA A 15 -21.10 22.97 -12.22
CA ALA A 15 -20.04 21.99 -11.98
C ALA A 15 -20.27 20.67 -12.75
N VAL A 16 -21.47 20.50 -13.33
CA VAL A 16 -21.85 19.37 -14.20
C VAL A 16 -22.35 19.94 -15.53
N ALA A 17 -22.14 19.20 -16.63
CA ALA A 17 -22.56 19.48 -18.01
C ALA A 17 -22.02 20.77 -18.67
N LEU A 18 -20.84 20.69 -19.32
CA LEU A 18 -20.50 21.57 -20.46
C LEU A 18 -19.43 21.05 -21.46
N ALA A 19 -19.55 19.82 -21.96
CA ALA A 19 -18.58 19.21 -22.89
C ALA A 19 -19.10 19.09 -24.35
N ALA A 20 -19.52 20.18 -25.01
CA ALA A 20 -19.92 20.11 -26.44
C ALA A 20 -19.82 21.43 -27.26
N VAL A 21 -19.69 21.26 -28.58
CA VAL A 21 -19.92 22.22 -29.70
C VAL A 21 -18.88 23.36 -29.95
N MET A 22 -17.99 23.19 -30.95
CA MET A 22 -17.48 24.29 -31.81
C MET A 22 -16.89 23.87 -33.20
N LEU A 23 -17.71 23.20 -34.02
CA LEU A 23 -17.73 23.13 -35.50
C LEU A 23 -16.55 23.68 -36.38
N LEU A 24 -15.88 22.75 -37.10
CA LEU A 24 -15.17 22.85 -38.42
C LEU A 24 -14.38 24.12 -38.85
N ALA A 25 -13.13 23.90 -39.28
CA ALA A 25 -12.43 24.74 -40.28
C ALA A 25 -11.45 23.97 -41.21
N VAL A 26 -11.93 23.46 -42.34
CA VAL A 26 -11.08 22.76 -43.34
C VAL A 26 -10.31 23.74 -44.25
N VAL A 27 -8.97 23.63 -44.28
CA VAL A 27 -8.11 24.16 -45.36
C VAL A 27 -7.02 23.15 -45.72
N ALA A 28 -6.96 22.72 -46.99
CA ALA A 28 -6.01 21.72 -47.46
C ALA A 28 -4.77 22.34 -48.13
N MET A 29 -3.61 21.69 -47.95
CA MET A 29 -2.54 21.66 -48.96
C MET A 29 -2.11 20.22 -49.27
N ALA A 30 -1.25 20.08 -50.29
CA ALA A 30 -1.11 18.86 -51.09
C ALA A 30 0.29 18.22 -50.97
N PRO A 31 0.43 16.90 -51.23
CA PRO A 31 1.60 16.14 -50.80
C PRO A 31 2.85 16.39 -51.65
N VAL A 32 4.01 16.20 -51.01
CA VAL A 32 5.31 16.04 -51.66
C VAL A 32 5.89 14.70 -51.20
N GLY A 33 5.93 13.72 -52.10
CA GLY A 33 6.65 12.48 -51.87
C GLY A 33 7.77 12.34 -52.90
N PHE A 34 9.02 12.28 -52.43
CA PHE A 34 10.12 11.48 -52.97
C PHE A 34 11.26 11.54 -51.94
N GLY A 35 11.78 10.39 -51.51
CA GLY A 35 12.61 10.29 -50.30
C GLY A 35 14.01 10.90 -50.39
N ALA A 36 14.53 11.22 -49.21
CA ALA A 36 15.95 11.25 -48.87
C ALA A 36 16.28 9.98 -48.04
N ALA A 37 17.48 9.90 -47.47
CA ALA A 37 17.89 8.81 -46.58
C ALA A 37 17.28 8.97 -45.17
N SER A 38 17.48 7.95 -44.32
CA SER A 38 17.72 8.18 -42.89
C SER A 38 18.95 9.07 -42.76
N ASP A 39 18.86 10.09 -41.91
CA ASP A 39 19.83 11.18 -41.75
C ASP A 39 19.57 11.76 -40.36
N GLY A 40 20.01 11.01 -39.36
CA GLY A 40 19.90 11.30 -37.93
C GLY A 40 21.25 11.01 -37.25
N PRO A 41 21.57 11.67 -36.13
CA PRO A 41 22.79 11.40 -35.39
C PRO A 41 22.75 10.00 -34.73
N ALA A 42 23.88 9.64 -34.11
CA ALA A 42 24.05 8.46 -33.26
C ALA A 42 22.84 8.18 -32.36
N GLU A 43 22.43 6.91 -32.23
CA GLU A 43 21.29 6.54 -31.39
C GLU A 43 21.63 6.56 -29.88
N SER A 44 22.91 6.67 -29.51
CA SER A 44 23.37 7.12 -28.19
C SER A 44 24.64 7.99 -28.27
N LEU A 45 24.69 9.05 -27.44
CA LEU A 45 25.87 9.86 -27.16
C LEU A 45 25.78 10.35 -25.72
N THR A 46 26.85 10.18 -24.94
CA THR A 46 27.02 10.82 -23.64
C THR A 46 28.29 11.67 -23.61
N LEU A 47 28.27 12.68 -22.74
CA LEU A 47 29.47 13.32 -22.22
C LEU A 47 29.42 13.17 -20.69
N ASP A 48 30.36 12.39 -20.17
CA ASP A 48 30.65 12.31 -18.75
C ASP A 48 31.80 13.27 -18.41
N ALA A 49 31.79 13.81 -17.18
CA ALA A 49 32.76 14.79 -16.71
C ALA A 49 33.10 14.52 -15.24
N ASP A 50 34.26 13.92 -14.99
CA ASP A 50 34.67 13.43 -13.67
C ASP A 50 35.87 14.24 -13.10
N PRO A 51 35.71 15.01 -12.00
CA PRO A 51 34.44 15.32 -11.32
C PRO A 51 33.62 16.37 -12.09
N ALA A 52 32.31 16.40 -11.84
CA ALA A 52 31.37 17.34 -12.48
C ALA A 52 31.40 18.76 -11.89
N THR A 53 32.24 19.01 -10.88
CA THR A 53 32.25 20.24 -10.06
C THR A 53 32.63 21.49 -10.86
N ALA A 54 31.91 22.60 -10.66
CA ALA A 54 32.17 23.87 -11.32
C ALA A 54 33.59 24.41 -11.06
N ASN A 55 34.23 24.93 -12.11
CA ASN A 55 35.61 25.46 -12.12
C ASN A 55 36.73 24.46 -11.67
N ALA A 56 36.43 23.16 -11.48
CA ALA A 56 37.44 22.13 -11.21
C ALA A 56 38.22 21.72 -12.48
N ASP A 57 39.41 21.15 -12.30
CA ASP A 57 40.09 20.35 -13.34
C ASP A 57 39.40 18.97 -13.40
N SER A 58 38.97 18.50 -14.58
CA SER A 58 38.06 17.37 -14.78
C SER A 58 38.42 16.54 -16.02
N THR A 59 38.17 15.23 -15.99
CA THR A 59 38.29 14.30 -17.12
C THR A 59 36.98 14.23 -17.88
N HIS A 60 36.99 14.66 -19.14
CA HIS A 60 35.80 14.66 -20.00
C HIS A 60 35.81 13.44 -20.93
N THR A 61 34.85 12.54 -20.73
CA THR A 61 34.67 11.30 -21.49
C THR A 61 33.48 11.42 -22.44
N TRP A 62 33.75 11.61 -23.72
CA TRP A 62 32.74 11.45 -24.77
C TRP A 62 32.61 9.98 -25.14
N ALA A 63 31.39 9.44 -25.18
CA ALA A 63 31.11 8.09 -25.67
C ALA A 63 29.92 8.10 -26.66
N PHE A 64 30.05 7.39 -27.78
CA PHE A 64 29.04 7.32 -28.85
C PHE A 64 28.94 5.93 -29.47
N ASP A 65 27.73 5.49 -29.82
CA ASP A 65 27.52 4.24 -30.57
C ASP A 65 26.84 4.46 -31.94
N ASP A 66 27.03 3.49 -32.85
CA ASP A 66 26.43 3.37 -34.19
C ASP A 66 26.37 4.68 -35.03
N VAL A 67 27.43 5.48 -34.98
CA VAL A 67 27.57 6.73 -35.76
C VAL A 67 27.61 6.45 -37.27
N ASP A 68 26.56 6.83 -38.00
CA ASP A 68 26.50 6.76 -39.47
C ASP A 68 27.46 7.78 -40.11
N PHE A 69 28.68 7.35 -40.44
CA PHE A 69 29.77 8.17 -40.99
C PHE A 69 30.44 7.49 -42.20
N GLU A 70 30.34 8.07 -43.40
CA GLU A 70 30.91 7.46 -44.63
C GLU A 70 32.44 7.70 -44.79
N GLY A 71 33.29 7.00 -44.02
CA GLY A 71 34.72 6.76 -44.38
C GLY A 71 35.77 6.82 -43.26
N GLU A 72 37.03 7.03 -43.66
CA GLU A 72 38.16 7.28 -42.72
C GLU A 72 37.98 8.66 -42.04
N VAL A 73 37.88 8.70 -40.71
CA VAL A 73 37.92 9.96 -39.94
C VAL A 73 39.34 10.55 -40.04
N ASP A 74 39.46 11.77 -40.56
CA ASP A 74 40.71 12.53 -40.65
C ASP A 74 40.92 13.45 -39.44
N THR A 75 39.84 13.90 -38.79
CA THR A 75 39.90 14.89 -37.71
C THR A 75 38.68 14.76 -36.78
N ILE A 76 38.92 14.91 -35.48
CA ILE A 76 37.87 15.08 -34.46
C ILE A 76 37.99 16.50 -33.90
N SER A 77 36.90 17.13 -33.47
CA SER A 77 36.92 18.41 -32.75
C SER A 77 35.84 18.45 -31.67
N VAL A 78 36.16 19.06 -30.54
CA VAL A 78 35.22 19.31 -29.43
C VAL A 78 35.09 20.81 -29.19
N SER A 79 33.88 21.26 -28.84
CA SER A 79 33.58 22.65 -28.51
C SER A 79 32.64 22.72 -27.31
N TYR A 80 33.10 23.41 -26.28
CA TYR A 80 32.43 23.60 -24.99
C TYR A 80 31.89 25.04 -24.85
N PRO A 81 31.05 25.36 -23.84
CA PRO A 81 30.66 26.74 -23.54
C PRO A 81 31.85 27.69 -23.32
N ASP A 82 31.62 29.00 -23.47
CA ASP A 82 32.65 30.08 -23.47
C ASP A 82 33.47 30.19 -22.15
N GLU A 83 33.13 29.43 -21.11
CA GLU A 83 33.71 29.49 -19.76
C GLU A 83 34.55 28.23 -19.39
N THR A 84 34.38 27.11 -20.09
CA THR A 84 35.26 25.91 -20.02
C THR A 84 36.68 26.20 -20.52
N SER A 85 37.71 25.50 -20.04
CA SER A 85 39.10 25.71 -20.49
C SER A 85 39.92 24.45 -20.74
N LEU A 86 40.50 24.36 -21.94
CA LEU A 86 41.51 23.38 -22.34
C LEU A 86 42.90 24.05 -22.49
N ASP A 87 43.09 25.21 -21.85
CA ASP A 87 44.20 26.16 -22.07
C ASP A 87 45.52 25.76 -21.36
N GLY A 88 45.94 24.50 -21.55
CA GLY A 88 47.16 23.91 -20.98
C GLY A 88 47.57 22.56 -21.59
N LEU A 89 46.59 21.82 -22.12
CA LEU A 89 46.68 20.43 -22.59
C LEU A 89 47.56 20.23 -23.83
N THR A 90 47.90 18.96 -24.07
CA THR A 90 48.87 18.48 -25.05
C THR A 90 48.44 17.13 -25.67
N ASP A 91 49.18 16.70 -26.69
CA ASP A 91 49.02 15.44 -27.41
C ASP A 91 49.13 14.19 -26.49
N ASP A 92 49.68 14.31 -25.28
CA ASP A 92 49.82 13.23 -24.29
C ASP A 92 48.59 13.11 -23.35
N ASP A 93 47.68 14.10 -23.32
CA ASP A 93 46.55 14.23 -22.37
C ASP A 93 45.18 13.85 -22.98
N VAL A 94 45.18 13.20 -24.16
CA VAL A 94 43.97 12.83 -24.92
C VAL A 94 44.03 11.40 -25.43
N THR A 95 43.01 10.60 -25.11
CA THR A 95 42.86 9.21 -25.54
C THR A 95 41.67 9.06 -26.49
N VAL A 96 41.92 8.56 -27.70
CA VAL A 96 40.89 8.30 -28.73
C VAL A 96 40.79 6.81 -28.99
N THR A 97 39.59 6.23 -28.87
CA THR A 97 39.29 4.83 -29.16
C THR A 97 38.11 4.74 -30.12
N LEU A 98 38.23 3.96 -31.20
CA LEU A 98 37.15 3.75 -32.17
C LEU A 98 37.07 2.26 -32.53
N THR A 99 35.87 1.69 -32.50
CA THR A 99 35.61 0.31 -32.96
C THR A 99 35.74 0.23 -34.47
N ARG A 100 36.69 -0.60 -34.94
CA ARG A 100 37.04 -0.70 -36.36
C ARG A 100 37.23 -2.13 -36.84
N THR A 101 36.72 -2.43 -38.04
CA THR A 101 36.83 -3.76 -38.66
C THR A 101 38.18 -3.94 -39.37
N LEU A 102 39.18 -4.48 -38.67
CA LEU A 102 40.47 -4.81 -39.26
C LEU A 102 40.50 -6.18 -39.96
N SER A 103 41.51 -6.41 -40.81
CA SER A 103 41.70 -7.70 -41.50
C SER A 103 42.04 -8.89 -40.58
N SER A 104 42.22 -8.63 -39.27
CA SER A 104 42.42 -9.58 -38.18
C SER A 104 41.12 -9.98 -37.47
N GLY A 105 40.06 -9.19 -37.61
CA GLY A 105 38.93 -9.11 -36.70
C GLY A 105 38.68 -7.65 -36.31
N GLU A 106 37.69 -7.44 -35.46
CA GLU A 106 37.45 -6.20 -34.71
C GLU A 106 38.68 -5.76 -33.91
N ASP A 107 38.79 -4.47 -33.67
CA ASP A 107 39.91 -3.84 -32.95
C ASP A 107 39.41 -2.53 -32.32
N THR A 108 39.61 -2.40 -31.01
CA THR A 108 39.23 -1.24 -30.17
C THR A 108 40.47 -0.63 -29.50
N SER A 109 41.64 -0.72 -30.13
CA SER A 109 42.87 -0.20 -29.52
C SER A 109 43.09 1.28 -29.83
N GLU A 110 43.50 2.03 -28.81
CA GLU A 110 43.92 3.44 -28.82
C GLU A 110 44.51 3.93 -30.16
N ILE A 111 44.06 5.11 -30.58
CA ILE A 111 44.44 5.79 -31.82
C ILE A 111 45.22 7.05 -31.47
N SER A 112 46.54 6.91 -31.28
CA SER A 112 47.41 8.04 -30.95
C SER A 112 47.33 9.14 -32.03
N VAL A 113 47.00 10.35 -31.60
CA VAL A 113 46.82 11.57 -32.42
C VAL A 113 48.12 12.03 -33.10
N ASN A 114 48.03 12.80 -34.19
CA ASN A 114 49.20 13.22 -34.99
C ASN A 114 49.65 14.67 -34.80
N GLN A 115 48.76 15.59 -34.40
CA GLN A 115 48.97 17.05 -34.31
C GLN A 115 47.71 17.75 -33.75
N ASP A 116 47.77 18.29 -32.54
CA ASP A 116 46.56 18.81 -31.89
C ASP A 116 46.56 20.33 -31.71
N SER A 117 45.38 20.90 -31.43
CA SER A 117 45.16 22.36 -31.39
C SER A 117 44.15 22.80 -30.34
N TYR A 118 44.49 22.63 -29.06
CA TYR A 118 43.80 23.23 -27.91
C TYR A 118 43.82 24.77 -27.98
N ALA A 119 42.67 25.41 -27.76
CA ALA A 119 42.57 26.88 -27.70
C ALA A 119 41.30 27.35 -26.96
N GLY A 120 41.41 27.69 -25.66
CA GLY A 120 40.26 28.07 -24.84
C GLY A 120 39.27 26.91 -24.67
N ASN A 121 38.01 27.14 -25.04
CA ASN A 121 36.89 26.19 -24.91
C ASN A 121 36.75 25.19 -26.07
N ALA A 122 37.81 24.97 -26.87
CA ALA A 122 37.75 24.03 -28.00
C ALA A 122 39.10 23.36 -28.28
N ALA A 123 39.04 22.14 -28.82
CA ALA A 123 40.19 21.39 -29.30
C ALA A 123 39.89 20.71 -30.65
N THR A 124 40.96 20.37 -31.37
CA THR A 124 40.92 19.67 -32.67
C THR A 124 42.06 18.67 -32.72
N PHE A 125 41.75 17.43 -33.07
CA PHE A 125 42.63 16.26 -33.04
C PHE A 125 42.88 15.72 -34.46
N ASP A 126 44.14 15.72 -34.93
CA ASP A 126 44.51 15.30 -36.30
C ASP A 126 44.77 13.79 -36.36
N LEU A 127 43.82 13.02 -36.93
CA LEU A 127 43.97 11.58 -37.18
C LEU A 127 44.50 11.27 -38.59
N SER A 128 44.71 12.29 -39.42
CA SER A 128 44.85 12.13 -40.87
C SER A 128 46.07 11.30 -41.30
N GLY A 129 45.80 10.27 -42.13
CA GLY A 129 46.82 9.36 -42.64
C GLY A 129 47.17 8.18 -41.73
N LEU A 130 46.46 7.99 -40.61
CA LEU A 130 46.34 6.70 -39.93
C LEU A 130 45.38 5.82 -40.75
N ALA A 131 45.87 4.71 -41.31
CA ALA A 131 45.13 3.92 -42.31
C ALA A 131 44.11 2.92 -41.71
N THR A 132 43.43 3.34 -40.65
CA THR A 132 42.61 2.53 -39.73
C THR A 132 41.67 3.42 -38.88
N THR A 133 40.98 4.37 -39.50
CA THR A 133 40.00 5.28 -38.84
C THR A 133 38.60 5.18 -39.46
N ASP A 134 38.30 4.11 -40.20
CA ASP A 134 36.93 3.72 -40.55
C ASP A 134 36.20 3.27 -39.25
N ILE A 135 35.16 4.02 -38.83
CA ILE A 135 34.26 3.63 -37.72
C ILE A 135 33.36 2.45 -38.14
N ALA A 136 33.01 1.58 -37.18
CA ALA A 136 32.18 0.40 -37.41
C ALA A 136 31.35 -0.03 -36.18
N GLY A 137 31.07 0.90 -35.26
CA GLY A 137 30.42 0.73 -33.95
C GLY A 137 30.99 1.73 -32.94
N GLU A 138 30.71 1.53 -31.65
CA GLU A 138 31.18 2.29 -30.47
C GLU A 138 32.53 3.04 -30.62
N GLY A 139 32.60 4.26 -30.11
CA GLY A 139 33.84 5.00 -29.93
C GLY A 139 33.82 5.96 -28.75
N SER A 140 35.00 6.34 -28.28
CA SER A 140 35.16 7.28 -27.18
C SER A 140 36.35 8.22 -27.36
N VAL A 141 36.24 9.40 -26.75
CA VAL A 141 37.30 10.43 -26.69
C VAL A 141 37.37 10.94 -25.26
N VAL A 142 38.44 10.56 -24.56
CA VAL A 142 38.74 11.01 -23.19
C VAL A 142 39.74 12.16 -23.24
N ILE A 143 39.47 13.23 -22.51
CA ILE A 143 40.30 14.44 -22.41
C ILE A 143 40.52 14.72 -20.93
N ASP A 144 41.74 14.51 -20.44
CA ASP A 144 42.14 14.82 -19.07
C ASP A 144 42.40 16.33 -18.90
N GLY A 145 42.19 16.87 -17.70
CA GLY A 145 42.51 18.25 -17.33
C GLY A 145 41.69 19.35 -18.02
N VAL A 146 40.42 19.09 -18.34
CA VAL A 146 39.47 20.11 -18.79
C VAL A 146 38.98 20.91 -17.59
N VAL A 147 39.10 22.24 -17.62
CA VAL A 147 38.52 23.09 -16.56
C VAL A 147 37.03 23.28 -16.82
N ASN A 148 36.19 22.82 -15.88
CA ASN A 148 34.73 22.96 -15.93
C ASN A 148 34.28 24.44 -15.92
N PRO A 149 33.08 24.75 -16.47
CA PRO A 149 32.48 26.09 -16.41
C PRO A 149 31.98 26.45 -15.00
N ASP A 150 31.25 27.56 -14.86
CA ASP A 150 30.38 27.80 -13.69
C ASP A 150 29.23 26.76 -13.66
N ALA A 151 28.49 26.65 -12.56
CA ALA A 151 27.47 25.61 -12.38
C ALA A 151 26.22 25.79 -13.25
N GLY A 152 25.70 24.67 -13.77
CA GLY A 152 24.47 24.58 -14.59
C GLY A 152 24.52 23.52 -15.69
N GLU A 153 23.44 23.44 -16.47
CA GLU A 153 23.29 22.60 -17.68
C GLU A 153 23.96 23.26 -18.91
N TYR A 154 24.62 22.45 -19.75
CA TYR A 154 25.31 22.91 -20.96
C TYR A 154 25.16 21.93 -22.14
N GLU A 155 25.09 22.48 -23.36
CA GLU A 155 25.04 21.76 -24.66
C GLU A 155 26.42 21.78 -25.40
N PRO A 156 27.49 21.08 -24.97
CA PRO A 156 28.73 20.98 -25.75
C PRO A 156 28.58 20.06 -26.98
N THR A 157 29.48 20.23 -27.95
CA THR A 157 29.41 19.49 -29.24
C THR A 157 30.71 18.79 -29.63
N ILE A 158 30.58 17.58 -30.17
CA ILE A 158 31.66 16.84 -30.85
C ILE A 158 31.41 16.75 -32.36
N THR A 159 32.47 16.94 -33.16
CA THR A 159 32.45 16.90 -34.62
C THR A 159 33.47 15.89 -35.14
N LEU A 160 33.03 14.93 -35.95
CA LEU A 160 33.86 14.03 -36.74
C LEU A 160 33.97 14.56 -38.18
N THR A 161 35.15 14.51 -38.80
CA THR A 161 35.36 15.02 -40.16
C THR A 161 36.34 14.14 -40.96
N GLY A 162 36.02 13.87 -42.23
CA GLY A 162 36.83 13.07 -43.15
C GLY A 162 36.83 13.61 -44.59
N ASP A 163 37.54 12.92 -45.50
CA ASP A 163 37.67 13.33 -46.92
C ASP A 163 36.34 13.17 -47.71
N GLU A 164 35.36 12.38 -47.21
CA GLU A 164 34.02 12.21 -47.82
C GLU A 164 32.82 12.66 -46.95
N ASP A 165 32.95 12.83 -45.61
CA ASP A 165 31.82 13.11 -44.67
C ASP A 165 32.16 14.06 -43.48
N GLU A 166 31.14 14.65 -42.84
CA GLU A 166 31.25 15.60 -41.69
C GLU A 166 30.00 15.51 -40.77
N VAL A 167 30.13 14.87 -39.61
CA VAL A 167 29.06 14.65 -38.62
C VAL A 167 29.32 15.51 -37.38
N THR A 168 28.29 16.15 -36.82
CA THR A 168 28.36 16.89 -35.55
C THR A 168 27.19 16.52 -34.68
N VAL A 169 27.46 16.21 -33.41
CA VAL A 169 26.47 15.80 -32.42
C VAL A 169 26.65 16.65 -31.16
N THR A 170 25.58 16.83 -30.40
CA THR A 170 25.52 17.62 -29.16
C THR A 170 25.20 16.65 -28.03
N ALA A 171 25.93 16.74 -26.93
CA ALA A 171 25.57 16.08 -25.66
C ALA A 171 25.10 17.15 -24.69
N ASP A 172 24.35 16.74 -23.68
CA ASP A 172 24.04 17.56 -22.50
C ASP A 172 25.02 17.17 -21.37
N VAL A 173 25.42 18.14 -20.54
CA VAL A 173 26.22 17.90 -19.33
C VAL A 173 25.81 18.88 -18.23
N THR A 174 25.63 18.36 -17.03
CA THR A 174 25.37 19.15 -15.81
C THR A 174 26.69 19.38 -15.07
N VAL A 175 26.83 20.57 -14.48
CA VAL A 175 28.05 20.99 -13.76
C VAL A 175 27.65 21.52 -12.39
N ASP A 176 28.16 20.92 -11.33
CA ASP A 176 27.64 21.09 -9.96
C ASP A 176 28.23 22.27 -9.20
N SER A 177 27.51 22.73 -8.17
CA SER A 177 27.79 24.04 -7.57
C SER A 177 29.08 24.15 -6.76
N GLY A 178 29.64 23.01 -6.30
CA GLY A 178 30.92 22.96 -5.60
C GLY A 178 30.96 23.67 -4.25
N ASP A 179 29.80 23.85 -3.59
CA ASP A 179 29.75 24.06 -2.13
C ASP A 179 29.90 22.71 -1.38
N ASP A 180 29.65 21.58 -2.05
CA ASP A 180 30.03 20.23 -1.64
C ASP A 180 31.52 20.01 -1.98
N ALA A 181 32.33 19.82 -0.95
CA ALA A 181 33.79 19.94 -1.03
C ALA A 181 34.49 18.66 -0.58
N ASP A 182 34.41 17.62 -1.40
CA ASP A 182 35.45 16.60 -1.45
C ASP A 182 36.79 17.29 -1.81
N ASP A 183 37.81 17.11 -0.95
CA ASP A 183 39.17 17.62 -1.18
C ASP A 183 40.22 16.51 -1.39
N GLY A 184 39.81 15.47 -2.13
CA GLY A 184 40.62 14.41 -2.74
C GLY A 184 41.98 14.87 -3.28
N ASN A 185 43.00 14.82 -2.41
CA ASN A 185 44.41 14.92 -2.79
C ASN A 185 44.91 13.53 -3.17
N ASP A 186 44.67 13.10 -4.41
CA ASP A 186 45.40 11.93 -4.96
C ASP A 186 46.90 12.27 -5.17
N ALA A 187 47.76 11.26 -5.00
CA ALA A 187 49.20 11.41 -4.98
C ALA A 187 50.01 10.14 -5.31
N ASP A 188 49.66 9.40 -6.37
CA ASP A 188 50.53 8.43 -7.08
C ASP A 188 51.25 7.37 -6.19
N ASP A 189 50.57 6.30 -5.75
CA ASP A 189 51.23 5.00 -5.43
C ASP A 189 50.22 3.81 -5.42
N ASP A 190 49.73 3.43 -6.62
CA ASP A 190 49.50 2.04 -7.11
C ASP A 190 49.15 0.93 -6.08
N ASP A 191 47.99 1.00 -5.39
CA ASP A 191 47.21 -0.12 -4.82
C ASP A 191 45.80 0.39 -4.40
N GLY A 192 44.71 -0.32 -4.74
CA GLY A 192 43.31 0.13 -4.53
C GLY A 192 42.59 -0.54 -3.35
N PRO A 193 41.63 0.13 -2.67
CA PRO A 193 40.93 -0.43 -1.51
C PRO A 193 40.00 -1.60 -1.88
N ALA A 194 39.65 -2.41 -0.88
CA ALA A 194 38.84 -3.60 -1.06
C ALA A 194 37.36 -3.29 -1.37
N THR A 195 36.79 -4.06 -2.29
CA THR A 195 35.34 -4.12 -2.52
C THR A 195 34.68 -5.01 -1.47
N GLY A 196 33.56 -4.58 -0.88
CA GLY A 196 32.83 -5.35 0.13
C GLY A 196 33.31 -5.01 1.54
N LEU A 197 33.03 -3.79 1.98
CA LEU A 197 33.27 -3.27 3.32
C LEU A 197 31.98 -2.60 3.81
N SER A 198 31.63 -2.80 5.07
CA SER A 198 30.56 -2.04 5.71
C SER A 198 30.84 -1.82 7.19
N LEU A 199 30.28 -0.75 7.72
CA LEU A 199 30.18 -0.46 9.14
C LEU A 199 28.71 -0.17 9.46
N THR A 200 28.20 -0.77 10.52
CA THR A 200 26.90 -0.41 11.11
C THR A 200 27.06 -0.05 12.58
N ALA A 201 26.13 0.76 13.10
CA ALA A 201 25.98 1.09 14.51
C ALA A 201 24.54 0.81 14.95
N ASP A 202 24.39 0.13 16.09
CA ASP A 202 23.09 -0.27 16.65
C ASP A 202 23.08 0.10 18.16
N PRO A 203 22.29 1.12 18.58
CA PRO A 203 21.51 2.07 17.77
C PRO A 203 22.38 3.06 16.95
N ALA A 204 21.77 3.75 16.00
CA ALA A 204 22.43 4.77 15.15
C ALA A 204 22.32 6.20 15.72
N ALA A 205 21.76 6.36 16.92
CA ALA A 205 21.57 7.61 17.64
C ALA A 205 22.87 8.36 18.00
N ALA A 206 22.82 9.69 17.90
CA ALA A 206 23.89 10.58 18.34
C ALA A 206 24.14 10.50 19.86
N ASN A 207 25.42 10.49 20.26
CA ASN A 207 25.88 10.39 21.66
C ASN A 207 25.41 9.12 22.45
N ALA A 208 24.84 8.09 21.80
CA ALA A 208 24.38 6.85 22.44
C ALA A 208 25.52 5.80 22.66
N ASP A 209 25.36 4.89 23.63
CA ASP A 209 26.23 3.73 23.84
C ASP A 209 25.85 2.60 22.85
N SER A 210 26.52 2.53 21.70
CA SER A 210 26.13 1.67 20.56
C SER A 210 27.07 0.47 20.28
N THR A 211 26.54 -0.53 19.58
CA THR A 211 27.30 -1.68 19.08
C THR A 211 27.75 -1.42 17.64
N HIS A 212 29.05 -1.31 17.41
CA HIS A 212 29.60 -1.12 16.06
C HIS A 212 30.08 -2.43 15.47
N THR A 213 29.60 -2.74 14.27
CA THR A 213 30.00 -3.94 13.51
C THR A 213 30.68 -3.54 12.21
N TRP A 214 31.99 -3.78 12.15
CA TRP A 214 32.74 -3.78 10.89
C TRP A 214 32.62 -5.16 10.22
N ALA A 215 32.27 -5.19 8.93
CA ALA A 215 32.31 -6.39 8.09
C ALA A 215 33.16 -6.14 6.83
N PHE A 216 33.85 -7.17 6.34
CA PHE A 216 34.69 -7.09 5.14
C PHE A 216 34.84 -8.43 4.43
N ASP A 217 34.77 -8.44 3.09
CA ASP A 217 34.78 -9.64 2.25
C ASP A 217 36.20 -10.17 1.95
N ASP A 218 37.16 -9.28 1.69
CA ASP A 218 38.59 -9.59 1.56
C ASP A 218 39.43 -8.34 1.93
N VAL A 219 40.68 -8.54 2.35
CA VAL A 219 41.62 -7.46 2.66
C VAL A 219 43.00 -7.86 2.15
N ASP A 220 43.56 -7.14 1.18
CA ASP A 220 44.85 -7.48 0.56
C ASP A 220 46.02 -7.12 1.49
N PHE A 221 46.30 -8.03 2.43
CA PHE A 221 47.27 -7.86 3.52
C PHE A 221 48.32 -8.99 3.50
N GLU A 222 49.58 -8.69 3.17
CA GLU A 222 50.67 -9.67 3.09
C GLU A 222 51.21 -10.11 4.48
N GLY A 223 50.42 -10.88 5.24
CA GLY A 223 50.99 -11.71 6.32
C GLY A 223 50.09 -11.94 7.53
N GLN A 224 50.66 -11.78 8.72
CA GLN A 224 49.98 -12.00 10.00
C GLN A 224 49.69 -10.67 10.67
N VAL A 225 48.41 -10.42 10.94
CA VAL A 225 47.97 -9.27 11.73
C VAL A 225 48.43 -9.48 13.18
N ASP A 226 49.24 -8.57 13.69
CA ASP A 226 49.71 -8.52 15.08
C ASP A 226 48.87 -7.52 15.92
N GLU A 227 48.33 -6.47 15.28
CA GLU A 227 47.57 -5.38 15.92
C GLU A 227 46.49 -4.88 14.96
N ILE A 228 45.29 -4.58 15.47
CA ILE A 228 44.23 -3.86 14.74
C ILE A 228 43.95 -2.55 15.49
N VAL A 229 43.79 -1.44 14.77
CA VAL A 229 43.45 -0.12 15.32
C VAL A 229 42.12 0.32 14.73
N ALA A 230 41.21 0.81 15.58
CA ALA A 230 40.02 1.54 15.14
C ALA A 230 40.21 3.01 15.54
N ASP A 231 40.08 3.94 14.60
CA ASP A 231 40.23 5.39 14.82
C ASP A 231 38.98 6.10 14.28
N TYR A 232 38.24 6.75 15.19
CA TYR A 232 36.93 7.37 14.96
C TYR A 232 37.03 8.90 15.12
N PRO A 233 36.04 9.68 14.63
CA PRO A 233 35.98 11.13 14.84
C PRO A 233 36.17 11.54 16.31
N ASP A 234 36.82 12.69 16.52
CA ASP A 234 37.23 13.32 17.81
C ASP A 234 36.07 13.53 18.84
N ALA A 235 34.83 13.17 18.47
CA ALA A 235 33.59 13.23 19.25
C ALA A 235 33.11 11.86 19.78
N ALA A 236 33.42 10.74 19.10
CA ALA A 236 33.07 9.39 19.54
C ALA A 236 33.99 8.90 20.68
N SER A 237 33.59 7.85 21.42
CA SER A 237 34.31 7.45 22.63
C SER A 237 34.29 5.95 22.93
N PHE A 238 35.48 5.36 23.10
CA PHE A 238 35.68 4.01 23.65
C PHE A 238 35.98 4.05 25.17
N ASP A 239 35.77 5.19 25.87
CA ASP A 239 36.33 5.53 27.20
C ASP A 239 35.66 4.79 28.39
N GLY A 240 35.78 3.47 28.41
CA GLY A 240 35.25 2.59 29.48
C GLY A 240 35.38 1.10 29.20
N LEU A 241 35.53 0.74 27.93
CA LEU A 241 35.52 -0.61 27.39
C LEU A 241 36.74 -1.47 27.76
N THR A 242 36.60 -2.77 27.52
CA THR A 242 37.56 -3.80 27.89
C THR A 242 37.66 -4.91 26.84
N ASN A 243 38.63 -5.80 27.04
CA ASN A 243 38.83 -6.99 26.21
C ASN A 243 37.68 -8.02 26.24
N ASP A 244 36.72 -7.88 27.16
CA ASP A 244 35.54 -8.74 27.20
C ASP A 244 34.40 -8.20 26.31
N ASP A 245 34.51 -6.97 25.79
CA ASP A 245 33.49 -6.20 25.04
C ASP A 245 33.86 -6.03 23.54
N VAL A 246 34.77 -6.88 23.01
CA VAL A 246 35.26 -6.85 21.62
C VAL A 246 35.35 -8.25 21.04
N THR A 247 34.72 -8.47 19.89
CA THR A 247 34.73 -9.75 19.15
C THR A 247 35.39 -9.57 17.78
N VAL A 248 36.50 -10.28 17.54
CA VAL A 248 37.23 -10.27 16.25
C VAL A 248 37.09 -11.63 15.58
N THR A 249 36.68 -11.67 14.32
CA THR A 249 36.56 -12.87 13.49
C THR A 249 37.28 -12.67 12.17
N LEU A 250 38.14 -13.63 11.76
CA LEU A 250 38.85 -13.60 10.47
C LEU A 250 38.75 -14.98 9.81
N THR A 251 38.42 -15.05 8.52
CA THR A 251 38.57 -16.27 7.73
C THR A 251 40.05 -16.55 7.50
N ARG A 252 40.50 -17.73 7.91
CA ARG A 252 41.92 -18.16 7.83
C ARG A 252 42.08 -19.58 7.32
N THR A 253 43.05 -19.79 6.44
CA THR A 253 43.37 -21.13 5.89
C THR A 253 44.20 -21.96 6.88
N LEU A 254 43.55 -22.81 7.67
CA LEU A 254 44.23 -23.76 8.55
C LEU A 254 44.63 -25.06 7.83
N SER A 255 45.55 -25.82 8.44
CA SER A 255 45.93 -27.16 7.95
C SER A 255 44.81 -28.22 8.02
N SER A 256 43.61 -27.82 8.43
CA SER A 256 42.36 -28.60 8.54
C SER A 256 41.31 -28.25 7.48
N GLY A 257 41.43 -27.10 6.80
CA GLY A 257 40.37 -26.40 6.05
C GLY A 257 40.37 -24.92 6.42
N GLU A 258 39.47 -24.13 5.84
CA GLU A 258 39.11 -22.81 6.36
C GLU A 258 38.64 -22.90 7.83
N ASP A 259 38.80 -21.80 8.56
CA ASP A 259 38.37 -21.62 9.95
C ASP A 259 37.98 -20.15 10.13
N THR A 260 36.77 -19.91 10.62
CA THR A 260 36.15 -18.59 10.82
C THR A 260 35.85 -18.36 12.31
N SER A 261 36.74 -18.85 13.19
CA SER A 261 36.50 -18.82 14.64
C SER A 261 37.11 -17.61 15.35
N GLU A 262 36.33 -17.04 16.27
CA GLU A 262 36.67 -15.92 17.17
C GLU A 262 38.14 -15.90 17.61
N ILE A 263 38.74 -14.71 17.55
CA ILE A 263 40.12 -14.41 17.92
C ILE A 263 40.12 -13.52 19.14
N SER A 264 40.15 -14.12 20.33
CA SER A 264 40.16 -13.38 21.59
C SER A 264 41.40 -12.46 21.70
N VAL A 265 41.18 -11.15 21.82
CA VAL A 265 42.21 -10.10 21.87
C VAL A 265 43.12 -10.28 23.10
N ASN A 266 44.45 -10.22 22.95
CA ASN A 266 45.39 -10.46 24.05
C ASN A 266 45.50 -9.27 25.02
N GLN A 267 45.42 -8.05 24.50
CA GLN A 267 45.44 -6.80 25.27
C GLN A 267 44.78 -5.68 24.45
N GLY A 268 43.79 -4.99 25.02
CA GLY A 268 43.22 -3.78 24.42
C GLY A 268 43.88 -2.49 24.93
N SER A 269 43.75 -1.42 24.16
CA SER A 269 43.71 -0.04 24.66
C SER A 269 42.44 0.61 24.13
N TYR A 270 41.82 1.45 24.96
CA TYR A 270 40.56 2.15 24.70
C TYR A 270 40.74 3.51 25.38
N ASP A 271 40.94 4.57 24.61
CA ASP A 271 41.36 5.90 25.13
C ASP A 271 40.78 7.01 24.22
N GLY A 272 39.60 7.54 24.54
CA GLY A 272 38.88 8.50 23.67
C GLY A 272 38.35 7.86 22.38
N SER A 273 38.42 8.56 21.24
CA SER A 273 37.89 8.12 19.93
C SER A 273 38.71 7.03 19.22
N ALA A 274 39.63 6.35 19.92
CA ALA A 274 40.45 5.30 19.32
C ALA A 274 40.58 4.06 20.22
N ALA A 275 40.59 2.90 19.58
CA ALA A 275 40.81 1.59 20.19
C ALA A 275 41.95 0.83 19.49
N THR A 276 42.58 -0.11 20.21
CA THR A 276 43.69 -0.92 19.68
C THR A 276 43.63 -2.33 20.24
N PHE A 277 43.69 -3.33 19.36
CA PHE A 277 43.47 -4.74 19.66
C PHE A 277 44.76 -5.56 19.39
N ASP A 278 45.54 -5.87 20.43
CA ASP A 278 46.76 -6.69 20.35
C ASP A 278 46.42 -8.17 20.08
N LEU A 279 46.61 -8.62 18.84
CA LEU A 279 46.48 -10.02 18.43
C LEU A 279 47.82 -10.77 18.52
N SER A 280 48.92 -10.10 18.87
CA SER A 280 50.28 -10.58 18.67
C SER A 280 50.59 -11.89 19.39
N GLY A 281 51.12 -12.84 18.63
CA GLY A 281 51.42 -14.18 19.14
C GLY A 281 50.22 -15.13 19.28
N VAL A 282 49.01 -14.73 18.86
CA VAL A 282 48.08 -15.68 18.24
C VAL A 282 48.79 -16.23 17.00
N ALA A 283 48.85 -17.55 16.87
CA ALA A 283 49.34 -18.16 15.64
C ALA A 283 48.15 -18.37 14.70
N THR A 284 48.30 -17.98 13.43
CA THR A 284 47.27 -17.89 12.39
C THR A 284 46.26 -16.75 12.56
N THR A 285 46.76 -15.54 12.28
CA THR A 285 46.03 -14.30 11.96
C THR A 285 46.29 -13.88 10.50
N ASP A 286 46.60 -14.85 9.64
CA ASP A 286 46.72 -14.68 8.19
C ASP A 286 45.30 -14.63 7.58
N ILE A 287 44.88 -13.47 7.04
CA ILE A 287 43.58 -13.25 6.38
C ILE A 287 43.50 -14.07 5.08
N ALA A 288 42.29 -14.53 4.72
CA ALA A 288 42.04 -15.35 3.54
C ALA A 288 40.58 -15.24 3.03
N GLY A 289 39.99 -14.05 3.12
CA GLY A 289 38.56 -13.76 2.90
C GLY A 289 37.84 -13.28 4.16
N GLU A 290 36.50 -13.26 4.08
CA GLU A 290 35.49 -12.71 5.00
C GLU A 290 35.91 -12.58 6.48
N GLY A 291 35.66 -11.41 7.09
CA GLY A 291 35.89 -11.17 8.50
C GLY A 291 35.01 -10.06 9.09
N SER A 292 35.08 -9.91 10.41
CA SER A 292 34.36 -8.87 11.14
C SER A 292 35.05 -8.46 12.44
N VAL A 293 34.80 -7.22 12.87
CA VAL A 293 35.20 -6.68 14.16
C VAL A 293 33.99 -6.00 14.79
N VAL A 294 33.48 -6.58 15.88
CA VAL A 294 32.36 -6.04 16.66
C VAL A 294 32.90 -5.43 17.96
N VAL A 295 32.44 -4.22 18.28
CA VAL A 295 32.74 -3.52 19.53
C VAL A 295 31.42 -3.08 20.17
N GLU A 296 31.13 -3.60 21.36
CA GLU A 296 29.90 -3.31 22.11
C GLU A 296 30.13 -2.08 23.03
N GLY A 297 29.27 -1.06 22.95
CA GLY A 297 29.25 0.09 23.87
C GLY A 297 30.22 1.22 23.54
N VAL A 298 30.33 1.61 22.27
CA VAL A 298 31.03 2.85 21.85
C VAL A 298 30.06 4.02 21.96
N GLU A 299 30.47 5.13 22.58
CA GLU A 299 29.70 6.38 22.59
C GLU A 299 29.75 6.97 21.16
N ASN A 300 28.60 7.05 20.48
CA ASN A 300 28.47 7.64 19.15
C ASN A 300 28.88 9.14 19.16
N PRO A 301 29.30 9.71 18.02
CA PRO A 301 29.53 11.15 17.90
C PRO A 301 28.22 11.96 17.96
N ASP A 302 28.31 13.29 17.84
CA ASP A 302 27.14 14.12 17.46
C ASP A 302 26.60 13.65 16.09
N ALA A 303 25.34 13.96 15.75
CA ALA A 303 24.72 13.53 14.50
C ALA A 303 25.47 14.02 13.24
N GLY A 304 25.34 13.26 12.15
CA GLY A 304 25.97 13.50 10.85
C GLY A 304 26.66 12.25 10.27
N GLU A 305 27.31 12.45 9.12
CA GLU A 305 28.08 11.43 8.41
C GLU A 305 29.56 11.49 8.80
N TYR A 306 30.20 10.32 8.91
CA TYR A 306 31.59 10.17 9.33
C TYR A 306 32.28 9.02 8.60
N GLU A 307 33.58 9.19 8.31
CA GLU A 307 34.50 8.13 7.92
C GLU A 307 35.43 7.74 9.10
N PRO A 308 35.00 6.89 10.05
CA PRO A 308 35.96 6.16 10.88
C PRO A 308 36.82 5.20 10.04
N THR A 309 37.91 4.72 10.62
CA THR A 309 38.86 3.83 9.93
C THR A 309 39.27 2.64 10.78
N LEU A 310 39.58 1.52 10.11
CA LEU A 310 40.10 0.30 10.69
C LEU A 310 41.46 -0.06 10.03
N THR A 311 42.54 -0.05 10.80
CA THR A 311 43.90 -0.38 10.33
C THR A 311 44.35 -1.75 10.83
N PHE A 312 44.74 -2.62 9.91
CA PHE A 312 45.41 -3.90 10.17
C PHE A 312 46.93 -3.72 10.10
N VAL A 313 47.68 -4.19 11.11
CA VAL A 313 49.13 -3.98 11.24
C VAL A 313 49.87 -5.30 11.53
N GLY A 314 51.00 -5.55 10.84
CA GLY A 314 51.82 -6.76 11.02
C GLY A 314 53.34 -6.54 10.99
N GLU A 315 54.14 -7.63 11.04
CA GLU A 315 55.63 -7.53 10.94
C GLU A 315 56.13 -7.09 9.55
N GLU A 316 55.34 -7.32 8.48
CA GLU A 316 55.76 -7.07 7.09
C GLU A 316 54.82 -6.12 6.29
N ASP A 317 53.62 -5.78 6.80
CA ASP A 317 52.58 -4.99 6.08
C ASP A 317 51.66 -4.15 7.02
N GLU A 318 50.95 -3.15 6.48
CA GLU A 318 50.08 -2.18 7.18
C GLU A 318 48.99 -1.63 6.22
N VAL A 319 47.72 -1.98 6.43
CA VAL A 319 46.56 -1.66 5.54
C VAL A 319 45.45 -0.96 6.34
N THR A 320 44.91 0.13 5.83
CA THR A 320 43.76 0.84 6.42
C THR A 320 42.56 0.77 5.48
N VAL A 321 41.39 0.51 6.04
CA VAL A 321 40.09 0.64 5.38
C VAL A 321 39.30 1.78 6.05
N ALA A 322 38.59 2.57 5.26
CA ALA A 322 37.50 3.41 5.75
C ALA A 322 36.21 2.58 5.82
N GLY A 323 35.21 3.09 6.52
CA GLY A 323 33.84 2.56 6.49
C GLY A 323 32.89 3.66 6.92
N ASP A 324 31.79 3.81 6.20
CA ASP A 324 30.85 4.90 6.38
C ASP A 324 30.02 4.72 7.67
N LEU A 325 29.84 5.80 8.41
CA LEU A 325 29.02 5.84 9.63
C LEU A 325 28.08 7.03 9.55
N VAL A 326 26.81 6.76 9.25
CA VAL A 326 25.71 7.72 9.38
C VAL A 326 25.19 7.66 10.81
N VAL A 327 25.00 8.82 11.44
CA VAL A 327 24.48 8.96 12.82
C VAL A 327 23.32 9.94 12.79
N GLY A 328 22.12 9.50 13.18
CA GLY A 328 20.89 10.28 13.07
C GLY A 328 20.83 11.49 14.03
N GLU A 329 20.14 12.56 13.62
CA GLU A 329 19.58 13.50 14.60
C GLU A 329 18.40 12.78 15.28
N ASP A 330 18.62 12.27 16.49
CA ASP A 330 17.61 11.68 17.39
C ASP A 330 16.88 10.40 16.89
N ASP A 331 17.63 9.30 16.74
CA ASP A 331 17.11 7.92 16.93
C ASP A 331 16.84 7.74 18.46
N PRO A 332 15.63 7.34 18.90
CA PRO A 332 15.12 7.70 20.22
C PRO A 332 15.89 7.11 21.43
N GLU A 333 16.12 7.95 22.46
CA GLU A 333 16.43 7.39 23.79
C GLU A 333 15.19 6.61 24.28
N PRO A 334 15.31 5.33 24.70
CA PRO A 334 14.17 4.54 25.12
C PRO A 334 13.51 5.12 26.39
N GLY A 335 12.41 5.87 26.17
CA GLY A 335 11.70 6.60 27.22
C GLY A 335 10.73 7.70 26.76
N ASP A 336 10.60 8.01 25.45
CA ASP A 336 9.59 8.93 24.91
C ASP A 336 8.20 8.24 24.81
N GLU A 337 7.62 8.00 25.98
CA GLU A 337 6.38 7.23 26.19
C GLU A 337 5.15 8.14 26.44
N LEU A 338 4.07 7.98 25.67
CA LEU A 338 2.74 8.49 26.00
C LEU A 338 1.97 7.51 26.91
N ALA A 339 2.05 7.73 28.22
CA ALA A 339 1.24 7.04 29.23
C ALA A 339 -0.19 7.61 29.28
N ALA A 340 -1.06 7.14 28.39
CA ALA A 340 -2.45 7.57 28.30
C ALA A 340 -3.37 6.88 29.34
N THR A 341 -4.32 7.64 29.89
CA THR A 341 -5.41 7.09 30.75
C THR A 341 -6.76 7.29 30.07
N ILE A 342 -7.51 6.22 29.83
CA ILE A 342 -8.76 6.23 29.08
C ILE A 342 -9.95 6.18 30.05
N THR A 343 -10.90 7.10 29.88
CA THR A 343 -12.03 7.31 30.81
C THR A 343 -13.35 7.53 30.08
N ASP A 344 -14.46 7.24 30.75
CA ASP A 344 -15.80 7.55 30.24
C ASP A 344 -16.17 9.04 30.41
N GLY A 345 -17.29 9.45 29.83
CA GLY A 345 -17.80 10.82 29.93
C GLY A 345 -18.24 11.30 31.33
N ASP A 346 -18.33 10.42 32.34
CA ASP A 346 -18.53 10.78 33.76
C ASP A 346 -17.17 10.85 34.53
N GLY A 347 -16.09 10.32 33.94
CA GLY A 347 -14.72 10.30 34.46
C GLY A 347 -14.37 9.09 35.31
N ASP A 348 -15.09 7.97 35.16
CA ASP A 348 -14.66 6.65 35.68
C ASP A 348 -13.79 5.96 34.58
N PRO A 349 -12.74 5.19 34.93
CA PRO A 349 -11.83 4.59 33.95
C PRO A 349 -12.50 3.46 33.15
N LEU A 350 -12.19 3.42 31.85
CA LEU A 350 -12.51 2.28 30.98
C LEU A 350 -11.40 1.25 31.17
N ALA A 351 -11.74 0.09 31.71
CA ALA A 351 -10.81 -0.99 32.08
C ALA A 351 -11.21 -2.29 31.38
N ASP A 352 -10.24 -3.15 31.10
CA ASP A 352 -10.43 -4.36 30.27
C ASP A 352 -11.11 -4.00 28.91
N THR A 353 -10.80 -2.83 28.34
CA THR A 353 -11.44 -2.24 27.15
C THR A 353 -10.42 -2.08 26.02
N ASP A 354 -10.73 -2.63 24.84
CA ASP A 354 -9.89 -2.53 23.63
C ASP A 354 -9.98 -1.12 23.03
N VAL A 355 -8.82 -0.50 22.80
CA VAL A 355 -8.71 0.84 22.22
C VAL A 355 -7.66 0.88 21.10
N VAL A 356 -7.81 1.86 20.21
CA VAL A 356 -6.80 2.28 19.24
C VAL A 356 -6.23 3.60 19.73
N VAL A 357 -4.92 3.80 19.65
CA VAL A 357 -4.30 5.13 19.75
C VAL A 357 -3.50 5.38 18.48
N THR A 358 -3.92 6.38 17.71
CA THR A 358 -3.09 6.95 16.65
C THR A 358 -2.34 8.15 17.20
N LEU A 359 -1.02 8.21 17.02
CA LEU A 359 -0.23 9.44 17.11
C LEU A 359 0.02 9.90 15.67
N ASP A 360 -0.42 11.11 15.33
CA ASP A 360 -0.31 11.71 14.00
C ASP A 360 0.53 12.99 14.11
N GLY A 361 1.49 13.20 13.21
CA GLY A 361 2.47 14.28 13.28
C GLY A 361 1.87 15.69 13.21
N ALA A 362 2.05 16.51 14.25
CA ALA A 362 1.39 17.82 14.37
C ALA A 362 2.31 19.05 14.18
N ASP A 363 3.64 18.89 14.07
CA ASP A 363 4.54 19.97 13.63
C ASP A 363 5.79 19.52 12.83
N ASP A 364 6.57 20.51 12.34
CA ASP A 364 7.76 20.37 11.48
C ASP A 364 8.84 19.37 12.00
N ALA A 365 8.74 18.86 13.24
CA ALA A 365 9.63 17.85 13.83
C ALA A 365 8.96 16.48 14.04
N THR A 366 7.83 16.25 13.35
CA THR A 366 7.02 15.01 13.34
C THR A 366 6.34 14.79 11.98
N ASP A 367 6.79 15.49 10.92
CA ASP A 367 6.10 15.63 9.63
C ASP A 367 6.28 14.40 8.72
N GLY A 368 5.64 13.29 9.11
CA GLY A 368 5.69 11.98 8.46
C GLY A 368 5.34 10.81 9.40
N GLU A 369 5.52 11.02 10.70
CA GLU A 369 5.41 9.98 11.73
C GLU A 369 3.95 9.70 12.17
N GLU A 370 3.33 8.62 11.66
CA GLU A 370 2.14 7.96 12.28
C GLU A 370 2.60 6.80 13.19
N VAL A 371 2.05 6.69 14.40
CA VAL A 371 2.12 5.47 15.23
C VAL A 371 0.70 4.98 15.49
N VAL A 372 0.47 3.66 15.43
CA VAL A 372 -0.85 3.06 15.65
C VAL A 372 -0.77 1.93 16.69
N GLU A 373 -1.05 2.25 17.95
CA GLU A 373 -0.97 1.29 19.06
C GLU A 373 -2.34 0.72 19.45
N PHE A 374 -2.39 -0.59 19.71
CA PHE A 374 -3.61 -1.39 19.87
C PHE A 374 -3.75 -2.06 21.24
N ALA A 375 -3.69 -1.25 22.30
CA ALA A 375 -3.77 -1.73 23.67
C ALA A 375 -5.19 -2.12 24.15
N THR A 376 -5.28 -3.15 24.99
CA THR A 376 -6.40 -3.33 25.93
C THR A 376 -6.08 -2.61 27.25
N THR A 377 -6.91 -1.66 27.66
CA THR A 377 -6.75 -0.84 28.87
C THR A 377 -6.67 -1.63 30.18
N ASP A 378 -5.77 -1.20 31.08
CA ASP A 378 -5.55 -1.85 32.38
C ASP A 378 -6.70 -1.63 33.40
N ALA A 379 -6.57 -2.22 34.58
CA ALA A 379 -7.59 -2.16 35.63
C ALA A 379 -7.82 -0.78 36.29
N ASP A 380 -6.92 0.19 36.07
CA ASP A 380 -7.07 1.60 36.43
C ASP A 380 -7.31 2.50 35.17
N GLY A 381 -7.43 1.89 33.98
CA GLY A 381 -7.72 2.51 32.69
C GLY A 381 -6.51 3.01 31.91
N ALA A 382 -5.30 2.57 32.27
CA ALA A 382 -4.06 3.04 31.67
C ALA A 382 -3.57 2.16 30.51
N ILE A 383 -2.82 2.78 29.61
CA ILE A 383 -2.03 2.18 28.52
C ILE A 383 -0.75 3.02 28.35
N THR A 384 0.21 2.52 27.57
CA THR A 384 1.39 3.28 27.15
C THR A 384 1.56 3.10 25.64
N VAL A 385 1.97 4.17 24.95
CA VAL A 385 2.33 4.18 23.53
C VAL A 385 3.75 4.73 23.43
N GLU A 386 4.64 4.09 22.69
CA GLU A 386 5.98 4.64 22.41
C GLU A 386 5.89 5.60 21.20
N ALA A 387 6.61 6.72 21.24
CA ALA A 387 6.69 7.67 20.13
C ALA A 387 8.09 7.59 19.49
N PRO A 388 8.23 7.66 18.15
CA PRO A 388 9.51 7.52 17.47
C PRO A 388 10.45 8.71 17.72
N VAL A 389 9.91 9.92 17.95
CA VAL A 389 10.68 11.12 18.25
C VAL A 389 9.98 12.01 19.29
N ALA A 390 10.75 12.84 19.99
CA ALA A 390 10.24 13.82 20.95
C ALA A 390 9.59 15.03 20.26
N GLY A 391 8.29 14.95 19.98
CA GLY A 391 7.57 15.96 19.19
C GLY A 391 6.12 16.23 19.62
N ALA A 392 5.38 16.94 18.76
CA ALA A 392 3.96 17.22 18.95
C ALA A 392 3.11 16.28 18.10
N TYR A 393 2.22 15.51 18.72
CA TYR A 393 1.33 14.56 18.04
C TYR A 393 -0.15 14.88 18.29
N ASP A 394 -0.99 14.82 17.27
CA ASP A 394 -2.46 14.91 17.39
C ASP A 394 -3.05 13.54 17.80
N ALA A 395 -2.71 13.13 19.02
CA ALA A 395 -3.06 11.84 19.60
C ALA A 395 -4.58 11.61 19.63
N THR A 396 -5.04 10.57 18.92
CA THR A 396 -6.45 10.20 18.75
C THR A 396 -6.71 8.83 19.35
N VAL A 397 -7.59 8.76 20.36
CA VAL A 397 -8.01 7.50 20.97
C VAL A 397 -9.41 7.11 20.50
N THR A 398 -9.51 5.96 19.84
CA THR A 398 -10.76 5.40 19.32
C THR A 398 -11.15 4.12 20.05
N THR A 399 -12.41 3.99 20.42
CA THR A 399 -12.95 2.91 21.25
C THR A 399 -14.28 2.41 20.69
N GLN A 400 -14.48 1.09 20.71
CA GLN A 400 -15.60 0.47 19.98
C GLN A 400 -16.97 0.73 20.59
N GLU A 401 -17.06 0.85 21.93
CA GLU A 401 -18.33 1.12 22.63
C GLU A 401 -18.44 2.57 23.15
N ALA A 402 -17.33 3.32 23.26
CA ALA A 402 -17.29 4.64 23.89
C ALA A 402 -16.91 5.79 22.94
N GLY A 403 -16.76 5.56 21.63
CA GLY A 403 -16.51 6.60 20.63
C GLY A 403 -15.04 6.98 20.50
N GLU A 404 -14.77 8.24 20.17
CA GLU A 404 -13.46 8.79 19.83
C GLU A 404 -13.13 10.02 20.70
N ALA A 405 -11.85 10.26 20.97
CA ALA A 405 -11.35 11.47 21.62
C ALA A 405 -9.90 11.79 21.20
N SER A 406 -9.69 12.95 20.59
CA SER A 406 -8.36 13.46 20.20
C SER A 406 -7.91 14.66 21.05
N GLU A 407 -6.62 14.75 21.36
CA GLU A 407 -5.97 15.91 21.99
C GLU A 407 -4.50 15.99 21.52
N THR A 408 -4.05 17.16 21.05
CA THR A 408 -2.63 17.38 20.72
C THR A 408 -1.76 17.26 21.98
N VAL A 409 -0.79 16.36 21.98
CA VAL A 409 0.16 16.12 23.08
C VAL A 409 1.59 16.38 22.61
N GLU A 410 2.36 17.11 23.41
CA GLU A 410 3.82 17.25 23.22
C GLU A 410 4.51 16.18 24.09
N VAL A 411 5.24 15.24 23.46
CA VAL A 411 5.96 14.12 24.11
C VAL A 411 7.43 14.51 24.30
N ASP A 412 7.92 14.42 25.55
CA ASP A 412 9.28 14.77 26.02
C ASP A 412 9.56 13.91 27.28
N GLY A 413 10.00 12.68 27.05
CA GLY A 413 10.02 11.55 28.00
C GLY A 413 8.62 11.06 28.41
N GLU A 414 8.57 10.20 29.45
CA GLU A 414 7.34 9.70 30.12
C GLU A 414 6.26 10.80 30.32
N THR A 415 5.33 10.88 29.37
CA THR A 415 4.34 11.93 29.21
C THR A 415 2.94 11.39 29.48
N THR A 416 2.19 12.01 30.39
CA THR A 416 0.89 11.49 30.83
C THR A 416 -0.30 12.29 30.28
N ALA A 417 -1.15 11.66 29.47
CA ALA A 417 -2.40 12.23 28.96
C ALA A 417 -3.65 11.57 29.61
N THR A 418 -4.85 12.13 29.37
CA THR A 418 -6.10 11.52 29.85
C THR A 418 -7.26 11.79 28.90
N PHE A 419 -7.63 10.78 28.13
CA PHE A 419 -8.68 10.86 27.13
C PHE A 419 -10.03 10.51 27.77
N ALA A 420 -11.01 11.39 27.59
CA ALA A 420 -12.38 11.21 28.08
C ALA A 420 -13.28 10.89 26.88
N VAL A 421 -13.43 9.60 26.61
CA VAL A 421 -14.12 9.09 25.42
C VAL A 421 -15.62 9.03 25.70
N ILE A 422 -16.41 9.64 24.82
CA ILE A 422 -17.84 9.86 25.05
C ILE A 422 -18.65 9.20 23.94
N ALA A 423 -19.35 8.11 24.30
CA ALA A 423 -20.29 7.45 23.39
C ALA A 423 -21.31 8.47 22.90
N GLY A 424 -21.24 8.82 21.61
CA GLY A 424 -22.23 9.68 20.99
C GLY A 424 -23.59 8.98 20.98
N GLU A 425 -24.52 9.44 21.83
CA GLU A 425 -25.93 9.05 21.73
C GLU A 425 -26.49 9.54 20.39
N THR A 426 -26.36 8.73 19.33
CA THR A 426 -26.88 9.08 18.00
C THR A 426 -28.40 9.28 18.05
N GLY A 427 -28.87 10.25 17.28
CA GLY A 427 -30.29 10.51 17.08
C GLY A 427 -30.80 9.84 15.80
N ALA A 428 -32.00 10.24 15.41
CA ALA A 428 -32.61 9.83 14.15
C ALA A 428 -33.46 10.96 13.56
N LEU A 429 -33.79 10.88 12.27
CA LEU A 429 -34.75 11.76 11.60
C LEU A 429 -35.86 10.97 10.92
N ASP A 430 -37.11 11.18 11.33
CA ASP A 430 -38.31 10.85 10.54
C ASP A 430 -38.69 12.05 9.65
N ALA A 431 -38.81 11.84 8.34
CA ALA A 431 -39.27 12.83 7.38
C ALA A 431 -40.51 12.32 6.62
N LEU A 432 -41.62 13.08 6.65
CA LEU A 432 -42.85 12.79 5.91
C LEU A 432 -42.99 13.74 4.71
N VAL A 433 -43.09 13.21 3.49
CA VAL A 433 -43.21 14.00 2.25
C VAL A 433 -44.58 13.81 1.59
N THR A 434 -45.28 14.92 1.32
CA THR A 434 -46.69 14.93 0.86
C THR A 434 -46.96 15.95 -0.24
N ASP A 435 -48.07 15.78 -0.96
CA ASP A 435 -48.62 16.77 -1.89
C ASP A 435 -49.61 17.76 -1.23
N ALA A 436 -50.09 18.75 -2.00
CA ALA A 436 -50.99 19.79 -1.51
C ALA A 436 -52.44 19.34 -1.22
N ASP A 437 -52.88 18.17 -1.68
CA ASP A 437 -54.17 17.56 -1.30
C ASP A 437 -54.00 16.63 -0.06
N GLY A 438 -52.76 16.24 0.26
CA GLY A 438 -52.35 15.49 1.44
C GLY A 438 -52.13 14.00 1.20
N ASP A 439 -51.89 13.59 -0.05
CA ASP A 439 -51.47 12.23 -0.41
C ASP A 439 -49.92 12.15 -0.38
N PRO A 440 -49.31 11.00 -0.03
CA PRO A 440 -47.85 10.87 0.13
C PRO A 440 -47.09 10.84 -1.21
N LEU A 441 -45.81 11.23 -1.17
CA LEU A 441 -44.87 11.15 -2.31
C LEU A 441 -43.81 10.09 -2.02
N THR A 442 -43.68 9.09 -2.91
CA THR A 442 -43.20 7.75 -2.54
C THR A 442 -42.25 7.07 -3.54
N GLU A 443 -41.92 7.73 -4.65
CA GLU A 443 -41.09 7.21 -5.74
C GLU A 443 -40.38 8.40 -6.38
N GLY A 444 -39.09 8.27 -6.74
CA GLY A 444 -38.31 9.39 -7.28
C GLY A 444 -38.33 10.63 -6.36
N THR A 445 -38.35 10.39 -5.06
CA THR A 445 -38.39 11.42 -4.02
C THR A 445 -37.34 11.06 -2.97
N TRP A 446 -36.39 11.96 -2.77
CA TRP A 446 -35.26 11.79 -1.87
C TRP A 446 -35.33 12.86 -0.78
N VAL A 447 -34.76 12.58 0.39
CA VAL A 447 -34.51 13.59 1.42
C VAL A 447 -33.02 13.64 1.68
N THR A 448 -32.48 14.85 1.67
CA THR A 448 -31.06 15.17 1.86
C THR A 448 -30.93 15.95 3.17
N LEU A 449 -30.03 15.51 4.04
CA LEU A 449 -29.65 16.17 5.28
C LEU A 449 -28.26 16.76 5.07
N SER A 450 -28.13 18.07 5.29
CA SER A 450 -26.86 18.79 5.11
C SER A 450 -26.57 19.67 6.32
N ALA A 451 -25.30 19.91 6.62
CA ALA A 451 -24.85 20.88 7.61
C ALA A 451 -23.68 21.69 7.02
N ASP A 452 -23.52 22.94 7.44
CA ASP A 452 -22.52 23.88 6.86
C ASP A 452 -21.05 23.42 7.04
N ASP A 453 -20.79 22.51 7.99
CA ASP A 453 -19.44 22.07 8.41
C ASP A 453 -19.20 20.54 8.19
N PHE A 454 -20.01 19.84 7.38
CA PHE A 454 -19.89 18.37 7.17
C PHE A 454 -19.38 18.01 5.75
N ALA A 455 -18.60 16.93 5.63
CA ALA A 455 -17.96 16.54 4.38
C ALA A 455 -18.93 16.04 3.29
N ALA A 456 -19.89 15.18 3.66
CA ALA A 456 -20.90 14.61 2.76
C ALA A 456 -22.32 14.71 3.35
N PRO A 457 -23.37 14.97 2.53
CA PRO A 457 -24.75 15.00 3.00
C PRO A 457 -25.36 13.59 3.06
N LEU A 458 -26.06 13.26 4.16
CA LEU A 458 -26.82 12.00 4.26
C LEU A 458 -28.05 12.08 3.35
N THR A 459 -28.30 11.04 2.55
CA THR A 459 -29.47 10.97 1.66
C THR A 459 -30.26 9.68 1.88
N GLY A 460 -31.56 9.72 1.60
CA GLY A 460 -32.41 8.52 1.62
C GLY A 460 -33.67 8.67 0.77
N GLN A 461 -34.14 7.55 0.22
CA GLN A 461 -35.35 7.50 -0.62
C GLN A 461 -36.61 7.34 0.23
N VAL A 462 -37.65 8.12 -0.06
CA VAL A 462 -38.91 8.10 0.68
C VAL A 462 -39.73 6.84 0.36
N ASP A 463 -40.32 6.22 1.39
CA ASP A 463 -41.02 4.93 1.28
C ASP A 463 -42.42 4.98 0.65
N ALA A 464 -43.04 3.80 0.51
CA ALA A 464 -44.36 3.61 -0.08
C ALA A 464 -45.56 4.19 0.71
N ASP A 465 -45.36 4.63 1.97
CA ASP A 465 -46.34 5.35 2.79
C ASP A 465 -46.00 6.86 2.91
N GLY A 466 -44.90 7.32 2.29
CA GLY A 466 -44.45 8.72 2.23
C GLY A 466 -43.44 9.13 3.30
N VAL A 467 -42.81 8.17 3.96
CA VAL A 467 -41.91 8.38 5.11
C VAL A 467 -40.50 7.94 4.77
N LEU A 468 -39.50 8.70 5.22
CA LEU A 468 -38.13 8.25 5.39
C LEU A 468 -37.80 8.25 6.89
N SER A 469 -37.02 7.28 7.35
CA SER A 469 -36.38 7.31 8.66
C SER A 469 -34.88 7.09 8.46
N ILE A 470 -34.05 7.95 9.04
CA ILE A 470 -32.58 7.81 9.05
C ILE A 470 -32.17 7.68 10.52
N GLU A 471 -31.62 6.52 10.89
CA GLU A 471 -31.05 6.25 12.22
C GLU A 471 -29.53 6.52 12.21
N GLY A 472 -28.90 6.63 13.38
CA GLY A 472 -27.43 6.84 13.48
C GLY A 472 -26.96 8.28 13.23
N VAL A 473 -27.87 9.25 13.11
CA VAL A 473 -27.53 10.65 12.81
C VAL A 473 -26.83 11.28 14.02
N ALA A 474 -25.67 11.91 13.81
CA ALA A 474 -24.96 12.62 14.88
C ALA A 474 -25.81 13.79 15.45
N PRO A 475 -25.65 14.16 16.74
CA PRO A 475 -26.40 15.28 17.31
C PRO A 475 -25.99 16.63 16.70
N GLY A 476 -26.94 17.37 16.10
CA GLY A 476 -26.62 18.59 15.35
C GLY A 476 -27.84 19.37 14.81
N GLU A 477 -27.58 20.53 14.20
CA GLU A 477 -28.57 21.27 13.41
C GLU A 477 -28.31 20.99 11.93
N TYR A 478 -29.30 20.44 11.23
CA TYR A 478 -29.22 20.05 9.82
C TYR A 478 -30.23 20.83 8.99
N ASP A 479 -29.81 21.43 7.87
CA ASP A 479 -30.74 21.90 6.84
C ASP A 479 -31.17 20.71 5.97
N VAL A 480 -32.46 20.36 6.07
CA VAL A 480 -33.07 19.21 5.41
C VAL A 480 -33.88 19.67 4.20
N THR A 481 -33.67 19.04 3.04
CA THR A 481 -34.45 19.27 1.81
C THR A 481 -35.05 17.95 1.31
N ALA A 482 -36.32 17.97 0.94
CA ALA A 482 -36.88 16.93 0.07
C ALA A 482 -36.72 17.36 -1.39
N GLU A 483 -36.35 16.43 -2.28
CA GLU A 483 -36.19 16.67 -3.71
C GLU A 483 -36.95 15.61 -4.52
N THR A 484 -37.55 16.01 -5.64
CA THR A 484 -38.22 15.10 -6.57
C THR A 484 -37.92 15.44 -8.02
N VAL A 485 -37.74 14.41 -8.85
CA VAL A 485 -37.33 14.49 -10.26
C VAL A 485 -38.25 15.38 -11.11
N ALA A 486 -39.49 15.60 -10.66
CA ALA A 486 -40.56 16.27 -11.41
C ALA A 486 -40.64 17.81 -11.23
N ASP A 487 -40.22 18.34 -10.08
CA ASP A 487 -40.42 19.75 -9.68
C ASP A 487 -39.24 20.36 -8.89
N GLY A 488 -38.19 19.58 -8.61
CA GLY A 488 -36.99 20.00 -7.86
C GLY A 488 -37.17 20.01 -6.34
N GLY A 489 -36.18 20.57 -5.64
CA GLY A 489 -36.13 20.64 -4.17
C GLY A 489 -37.11 21.61 -3.50
N THR A 490 -37.48 21.27 -2.27
CA THR A 490 -38.20 22.18 -1.35
C THR A 490 -37.31 23.33 -0.89
N ASP A 491 -37.92 24.41 -0.36
CA ASP A 491 -37.17 25.31 0.54
C ASP A 491 -36.58 24.47 1.71
N PRO A 492 -35.30 24.67 2.11
CA PRO A 492 -34.69 23.91 3.20
C PRO A 492 -35.38 24.18 4.55
N VAL A 493 -35.43 23.13 5.37
CA VAL A 493 -36.00 23.15 6.72
C VAL A 493 -34.92 22.74 7.71
N SER A 494 -34.46 23.69 8.51
CA SER A 494 -33.51 23.44 9.60
C SER A 494 -34.17 22.59 10.70
N VAL A 495 -33.56 21.45 11.03
CA VAL A 495 -34.00 20.49 12.04
C VAL A 495 -32.88 20.25 13.04
N SER A 496 -33.23 20.23 14.33
CA SER A 496 -32.33 19.83 15.42
C SER A 496 -32.48 18.33 15.67
N VAL A 497 -31.37 17.59 15.65
CA VAL A 497 -31.29 16.20 16.11
C VAL A 497 -30.64 16.22 17.49
N ASP A 498 -31.46 16.01 18.53
CA ASP A 498 -30.99 15.87 19.92
C ASP A 498 -30.48 14.43 20.16
N PRO A 499 -29.48 14.22 21.05
CA PRO A 499 -28.90 12.89 21.28
C PRO A 499 -29.93 11.87 21.77
N GLY A 500 -29.96 10.69 21.14
CA GLY A 500 -30.91 9.62 21.47
C GLY A 500 -32.40 9.94 21.20
N GLU A 501 -32.73 11.08 20.57
CA GLU A 501 -34.11 11.44 20.18
C GLU A 501 -34.32 11.36 18.66
N THR A 502 -35.51 10.91 18.24
CA THR A 502 -35.95 10.97 16.84
C THR A 502 -36.55 12.34 16.55
N ALA A 503 -35.83 13.16 15.78
CA ALA A 503 -36.36 14.39 15.21
C ALA A 503 -37.44 14.07 14.15
N THR A 504 -38.42 14.96 13.96
CA THR A 504 -39.52 14.74 13.01
C THR A 504 -39.79 15.97 12.15
N THR A 505 -39.84 15.82 10.82
CA THR A 505 -40.14 16.90 9.88
C THR A 505 -41.25 16.53 8.87
N GLU A 506 -41.96 17.53 8.34
CA GLU A 506 -43.07 17.37 7.38
C GLU A 506 -42.85 18.31 6.17
N PHE A 507 -42.74 17.75 4.96
CA PHE A 507 -42.63 18.47 3.70
C PHE A 507 -43.95 18.39 2.91
N THR A 508 -44.34 19.49 2.24
CA THR A 508 -45.56 19.55 1.42
C THR A 508 -45.32 20.28 0.10
N TYR A 509 -45.39 19.57 -1.02
CA TYR A 509 -45.29 20.12 -2.37
C TYR A 509 -46.55 20.89 -2.80
N GLY A 510 -46.38 21.97 -3.58
CA GLY A 510 -47.38 23.04 -3.72
C GLY A 510 -48.51 22.83 -4.75
N GLU A 511 -48.21 22.19 -5.87
CA GLU A 511 -49.17 21.60 -6.81
C GLU A 511 -48.54 20.25 -7.21
N ALA A 512 -49.30 19.16 -7.27
CA ALA A 512 -48.77 17.91 -7.79
C ALA A 512 -48.50 18.09 -9.30
N PRO A 513 -47.29 17.78 -9.81
CA PRO A 513 -46.96 18.02 -11.21
C PRO A 513 -47.93 17.33 -12.16
N THR A 514 -48.17 17.91 -13.33
CA THR A 514 -48.85 17.18 -14.41
C THR A 514 -47.86 16.25 -15.08
N THR A 515 -47.63 15.13 -14.39
CA THR A 515 -46.74 14.04 -14.73
C THR A 515 -47.23 13.23 -15.92
N ALA A 516 -46.35 13.01 -16.89
CA ALA A 516 -46.40 11.89 -17.81
C ALA A 516 -45.33 10.84 -17.41
N THR A 517 -45.35 9.71 -18.09
CA THR A 517 -44.26 8.73 -18.09
C THR A 517 -43.53 8.89 -19.41
N LEU A 518 -42.23 9.17 -19.38
CA LEU A 518 -41.36 9.04 -20.55
C LEU A 518 -40.99 7.56 -20.67
N SER A 519 -41.77 6.83 -21.48
CA SER A 519 -41.53 5.42 -21.78
C SER A 519 -40.89 5.23 -23.15
N GLY A 520 -39.95 4.30 -23.25
CA GLY A 520 -39.27 3.97 -24.49
C GLY A 520 -38.81 2.52 -24.55
N THR A 521 -38.02 2.19 -25.56
CA THR A 521 -37.32 0.90 -25.66
C THR A 521 -35.89 1.14 -26.14
N VAL A 522 -34.93 0.49 -25.48
CA VAL A 522 -33.51 0.53 -25.84
C VAL A 522 -33.18 -0.73 -26.66
N THR A 523 -32.49 -0.56 -27.80
CA THR A 523 -31.92 -1.68 -28.57
C THR A 523 -30.45 -1.47 -28.83
N ASP A 524 -29.71 -2.57 -28.97
CA ASP A 524 -28.33 -2.57 -29.45
C ASP A 524 -28.26 -2.21 -30.95
N ALA A 525 -27.03 -2.11 -31.47
CA ALA A 525 -26.76 -1.79 -32.87
C ALA A 525 -27.18 -2.89 -33.89
N ASP A 526 -27.39 -4.14 -33.43
CA ASP A 526 -27.90 -5.25 -34.26
C ASP A 526 -29.45 -5.32 -34.27
N GLY A 527 -30.10 -4.66 -33.29
CA GLY A 527 -31.55 -4.53 -33.12
C GLY A 527 -32.20 -5.53 -32.16
N GLU A 528 -31.44 -6.11 -31.22
CA GLU A 528 -31.96 -6.89 -30.08
C GLU A 528 -32.18 -5.94 -28.87
N PRO A 529 -33.17 -6.19 -27.99
CA PRO A 529 -33.41 -5.35 -26.82
C PRO A 529 -32.26 -5.39 -25.79
N VAL A 530 -31.88 -4.22 -25.30
CA VAL A 530 -30.94 -4.03 -24.18
C VAL A 530 -31.75 -4.18 -22.88
N ALA A 531 -31.54 -5.27 -22.14
CA ALA A 531 -32.51 -5.84 -21.22
C ALA A 531 -31.90 -6.26 -19.88
N ASP A 532 -32.61 -5.94 -18.78
CA ASP A 532 -32.13 -6.10 -17.40
C ASP A 532 -30.79 -5.34 -17.16
N GLU A 533 -30.60 -4.19 -17.85
CA GLU A 533 -29.36 -3.38 -17.88
C GLU A 533 -29.61 -1.96 -17.31
N THR A 534 -28.62 -1.38 -16.63
CA THR A 534 -28.72 -0.02 -16.05
C THR A 534 -28.33 1.04 -17.06
N VAL A 535 -29.23 1.97 -17.37
CA VAL A 535 -29.01 3.04 -18.36
C VAL A 535 -29.34 4.43 -17.82
N VAL A 536 -28.59 5.43 -18.28
CA VAL A 536 -28.85 6.85 -18.01
C VAL A 536 -29.76 7.41 -19.10
N VAL A 537 -30.97 7.82 -18.74
CA VAL A 537 -31.91 8.51 -19.65
C VAL A 537 -31.84 10.00 -19.41
N ALA A 538 -31.21 10.73 -20.32
CA ALA A 538 -31.19 12.19 -20.37
C ALA A 538 -32.35 12.73 -21.24
N TYR A 539 -32.95 13.84 -20.83
CA TYR A 539 -34.05 14.50 -21.56
C TYR A 539 -33.96 16.04 -21.49
N ASP A 540 -33.63 16.67 -22.62
CA ASP A 540 -33.53 18.13 -22.77
C ASP A 540 -34.87 18.74 -23.23
N ALA A 541 -35.31 19.82 -22.60
CA ALA A 541 -36.61 20.44 -22.84
C ALA A 541 -36.60 21.40 -24.05
N LEU A 542 -37.19 20.96 -25.17
CA LEU A 542 -37.25 21.76 -26.41
C LEU A 542 -38.28 22.92 -26.36
N ASP A 543 -39.25 22.87 -25.45
CA ASP A 543 -40.26 23.90 -25.22
C ASP A 543 -40.15 24.49 -23.80
N GLY A 544 -39.73 25.76 -23.70
CA GLY A 544 -39.32 26.43 -22.45
C GLY A 544 -40.41 26.84 -21.46
N ASP A 545 -41.40 25.97 -21.23
CA ASP A 545 -42.20 25.90 -19.98
C ASP A 545 -41.91 24.59 -19.21
N ALA A 546 -41.07 23.68 -19.74
CA ALA A 546 -40.56 22.46 -19.09
C ALA A 546 -39.09 22.61 -18.64
N SER A 547 -38.55 21.59 -17.96
CA SER A 547 -37.19 21.55 -17.40
C SER A 547 -36.42 20.34 -17.93
N ASP A 548 -35.12 20.51 -18.16
CA ASP A 548 -34.19 19.44 -18.53
C ASP A 548 -33.95 18.48 -17.34
N GLY A 549 -33.57 17.23 -17.60
CA GLY A 549 -33.25 16.26 -16.54
C GLY A 549 -32.54 15.01 -17.02
N ALA A 550 -32.12 14.17 -16.07
CA ALA A 550 -31.57 12.85 -16.30
C ALA A 550 -32.03 11.89 -15.20
N THR A 551 -32.12 10.59 -15.49
CA THR A 551 -32.50 9.56 -14.50
C THR A 551 -31.86 8.22 -14.86
N VAL A 552 -31.30 7.53 -13.86
CA VAL A 552 -30.82 6.15 -13.97
C VAL A 552 -32.01 5.20 -13.86
N VAL A 553 -32.13 4.25 -14.78
CA VAL A 553 -33.20 3.23 -14.80
C VAL A 553 -32.67 1.87 -15.25
N GLU A 554 -33.20 0.80 -14.68
CA GLU A 554 -33.05 -0.56 -15.22
C GLU A 554 -34.01 -0.77 -16.41
N THR A 555 -33.56 -1.39 -17.49
CA THR A 555 -34.42 -1.81 -18.61
C THR A 555 -35.11 -3.14 -18.33
N ASP A 556 -36.32 -3.34 -18.86
CA ASP A 556 -37.04 -4.62 -18.72
C ASP A 556 -36.60 -5.68 -19.74
N ALA A 557 -37.05 -6.93 -19.53
CA ALA A 557 -36.73 -8.08 -20.38
C ALA A 557 -37.25 -8.02 -21.85
N ASP A 558 -38.01 -7.00 -22.24
CA ASP A 558 -38.37 -6.68 -23.64
C ASP A 558 -37.63 -5.40 -24.14
N GLY A 559 -36.66 -4.89 -23.36
CA GLY A 559 -35.86 -3.67 -23.60
C GLY A 559 -36.55 -2.36 -23.20
N GLY A 560 -37.67 -2.44 -22.47
CA GLY A 560 -38.49 -1.28 -22.12
C GLY A 560 -37.92 -0.46 -20.96
N PHE A 561 -37.99 0.87 -21.05
CA PHE A 561 -37.70 1.76 -19.92
C PHE A 561 -38.86 2.72 -19.66
N ALA A 562 -38.94 3.23 -18.43
CA ALA A 562 -39.96 4.20 -18.01
C ALA A 562 -39.40 5.19 -16.97
N VAL A 563 -39.12 6.43 -17.41
CA VAL A 563 -38.90 7.55 -16.49
C VAL A 563 -40.27 8.13 -16.13
N ASP A 564 -40.78 7.75 -14.97
CA ASP A 564 -42.03 8.28 -14.44
C ASP A 564 -41.87 9.73 -13.94
N ARG A 565 -42.99 10.47 -13.91
CA ARG A 565 -43.11 11.83 -13.37
C ARG A 565 -42.47 12.97 -14.18
N VAL A 566 -42.02 12.74 -15.41
CA VAL A 566 -41.58 13.82 -16.32
C VAL A 566 -42.74 14.78 -16.65
N ALA A 567 -42.47 16.09 -16.68
CA ALA A 567 -43.50 17.11 -16.97
C ALA A 567 -43.98 17.06 -18.44
N LEU A 568 -45.25 17.42 -18.69
CA LEU A 568 -45.80 17.48 -20.06
C LEU A 568 -45.09 18.52 -20.94
N GLY A 569 -44.28 18.05 -21.90
CA GLY A 569 -43.53 18.88 -22.84
C GLY A 569 -43.01 18.09 -24.06
N THR A 570 -42.29 18.81 -24.94
CA THR A 570 -41.50 18.21 -26.03
C THR A 570 -40.05 18.10 -25.55
N TYR A 571 -39.47 16.89 -25.61
CA TYR A 571 -38.09 16.63 -25.18
C TYR A 571 -37.24 16.08 -26.32
N GLU A 572 -35.94 16.31 -26.26
CA GLU A 572 -34.91 15.56 -26.98
C GLU A 572 -34.30 14.57 -25.98
N VAL A 573 -34.42 13.26 -26.27
CA VAL A 573 -34.10 12.18 -25.33
C VAL A 573 -32.88 11.43 -25.85
N THR A 574 -31.89 11.28 -24.98
CA THR A 574 -30.68 10.47 -25.20
C THR A 574 -30.61 9.41 -24.12
N VAL A 575 -30.27 8.19 -24.49
CA VAL A 575 -29.99 7.10 -23.55
C VAL A 575 -28.52 6.70 -23.71
N THR A 576 -27.84 6.58 -22.58
CA THR A 576 -26.43 6.18 -22.50
C THR A 576 -26.34 4.94 -21.61
N SER A 577 -25.72 3.89 -22.12
CA SER A 577 -25.24 2.72 -21.38
C SER A 577 -23.73 2.80 -21.26
N GLN A 578 -23.19 2.25 -20.17
CA GLN A 578 -21.75 2.10 -19.95
C GLN A 578 -21.13 1.13 -20.97
N ASP A 579 -21.79 -0.02 -21.19
CA ASP A 579 -21.29 -1.10 -22.05
C ASP A 579 -21.79 -0.96 -23.50
N SER A 580 -23.03 -0.49 -23.68
CA SER A 580 -23.70 -0.45 -24.99
C SER A 580 -23.65 0.92 -25.69
N GLY A 581 -23.07 1.96 -25.06
CA GLY A 581 -22.85 3.28 -25.65
C GLY A 581 -24.05 4.23 -25.67
N GLU A 582 -24.02 5.25 -26.55
CA GLU A 582 -25.00 6.35 -26.59
C GLU A 582 -25.95 6.27 -27.80
N SER A 583 -27.22 6.63 -27.61
CA SER A 583 -28.20 6.76 -28.69
C SER A 583 -28.10 8.07 -29.49
N ASP A 584 -28.33 7.99 -30.80
CA ASP A 584 -28.73 9.15 -31.62
C ASP A 584 -30.00 9.82 -30.99
N PRO A 585 -30.03 11.13 -30.68
CA PRO A 585 -31.09 11.75 -29.88
C PRO A 585 -32.49 11.70 -30.54
N VAL A 586 -33.51 11.33 -29.76
CA VAL A 586 -34.90 11.12 -30.22
C VAL A 586 -35.86 12.14 -29.62
N THR A 587 -36.62 12.85 -30.47
CA THR A 587 -37.65 13.81 -30.03
C THR A 587 -38.97 13.14 -29.65
N VAL A 588 -39.54 13.47 -28.48
CA VAL A 588 -40.83 12.94 -27.97
C VAL A 588 -41.76 14.04 -27.45
N ASP A 589 -43.05 14.05 -27.84
CA ASP A 589 -44.11 14.89 -27.24
C ASP A 589 -44.92 14.07 -26.22
N LEU A 590 -44.63 14.25 -24.92
CA LEU A 590 -45.32 13.54 -23.82
C LEU A 590 -46.80 13.94 -23.65
N GLY A 591 -47.28 14.94 -24.39
CA GLY A 591 -48.70 15.28 -24.50
C GLY A 591 -49.48 14.45 -25.54
N SER A 592 -48.83 13.48 -26.21
CA SER A 592 -49.36 12.88 -27.45
C SER A 592 -49.47 11.34 -27.50
N ASP A 593 -49.12 10.63 -26.42
CA ASP A 593 -48.94 9.16 -26.37
C ASP A 593 -47.78 8.64 -27.26
N GLU A 594 -46.71 9.42 -27.44
CA GLU A 594 -45.46 9.03 -28.14
C GLU A 594 -44.42 8.37 -27.19
N THR A 595 -43.50 7.57 -27.75
CA THR A 595 -42.48 6.79 -27.02
C THR A 595 -41.06 7.08 -27.52
N ALA A 596 -40.08 6.95 -26.63
CA ALA A 596 -38.65 7.06 -26.94
C ALA A 596 -38.08 5.71 -27.42
N ASP A 597 -38.44 5.31 -28.64
CA ASP A 597 -37.86 4.14 -29.30
C ASP A 597 -36.41 4.51 -29.74
N VAL A 598 -35.39 4.14 -28.96
CA VAL A 598 -33.98 4.49 -29.19
C VAL A 598 -33.14 3.26 -29.59
N THR A 599 -32.04 3.52 -30.29
CA THR A 599 -31.02 2.51 -30.62
C THR A 599 -29.68 3.06 -30.19
N LEU A 600 -28.97 2.33 -29.34
CA LEU A 600 -27.63 2.70 -28.90
C LEU A 600 -26.64 2.47 -30.04
N THR A 601 -25.67 3.37 -30.16
CA THR A 601 -24.47 3.15 -30.97
C THR A 601 -23.38 2.70 -30.03
N ALA A 602 -22.98 1.42 -30.15
CA ALA A 602 -21.83 0.90 -29.43
C ALA A 602 -20.61 1.83 -29.64
N PRO A 603 -19.80 2.09 -28.61
CA PRO A 603 -18.64 2.95 -28.76
C PRO A 603 -17.70 2.35 -29.81
N GLU A 604 -17.16 3.18 -30.70
CA GLU A 604 -16.04 2.75 -31.54
C GLU A 604 -14.83 2.59 -30.62
N THR A 605 -14.38 1.36 -30.35
CA THR A 605 -13.25 1.04 -29.47
C THR A 605 -12.21 0.16 -30.17
N GLY A 606 -10.98 0.15 -29.65
CA GLY A 606 -9.91 -0.76 -30.04
C GLY A 606 -9.40 -1.58 -28.85
N THR A 607 -8.28 -2.27 -29.04
CA THR A 607 -7.60 -3.05 -27.98
C THR A 607 -6.14 -2.63 -27.91
N LEU A 608 -5.60 -2.47 -26.71
CA LEU A 608 -4.16 -2.37 -26.47
C LEU A 608 -3.67 -3.70 -25.89
N GLU A 609 -2.81 -4.40 -26.61
CA GLU A 609 -2.07 -5.56 -26.10
C GLU A 609 -0.61 -5.15 -25.88
N GLY A 610 0.11 -5.80 -24.96
CA GLY A 610 1.53 -5.52 -24.79
C GLY A 610 2.23 -6.37 -23.75
N THR A 611 3.46 -5.97 -23.42
CA THR A 611 4.25 -6.49 -22.30
C THR A 611 4.62 -5.38 -21.34
N VAL A 612 4.85 -5.72 -20.08
CA VAL A 612 5.45 -4.83 -19.06
C VAL A 612 6.75 -5.45 -18.57
N THR A 613 7.82 -4.68 -18.48
CA THR A 613 9.16 -5.15 -18.08
C THR A 613 9.78 -4.28 -17.00
N ASP A 614 10.71 -4.88 -16.25
CA ASP A 614 11.67 -4.16 -15.41
C ASP A 614 12.77 -3.46 -16.26
N ALA A 615 13.68 -2.75 -15.59
CA ALA A 615 14.83 -2.06 -16.18
C ALA A 615 15.85 -3.02 -16.86
N ASP A 616 15.97 -4.27 -16.39
CA ASP A 616 16.79 -5.32 -17.02
C ASP A 616 16.14 -5.86 -18.32
N GLY A 617 14.85 -5.54 -18.55
CA GLY A 617 14.07 -5.98 -19.69
C GLY A 617 13.50 -7.39 -19.55
N GLU A 618 13.48 -7.96 -18.35
CA GLU A 618 12.74 -9.19 -18.03
C GLU A 618 11.25 -8.85 -17.77
N SER A 619 10.36 -9.80 -18.01
CA SER A 619 8.92 -9.54 -17.89
C SER A 619 8.45 -9.55 -16.44
N LEU A 620 7.55 -8.63 -16.07
CA LEU A 620 6.95 -8.62 -14.74
C LEU A 620 6.26 -9.95 -14.38
N ALA A 621 6.15 -10.21 -13.08
CA ALA A 621 5.59 -11.44 -12.56
C ALA A 621 4.15 -11.67 -13.03
N ALA A 622 3.82 -12.93 -13.30
CA ALA A 622 2.45 -13.33 -13.59
C ALA A 622 1.60 -13.13 -12.32
N GLY A 623 0.55 -12.30 -12.43
CA GLY A 623 -0.27 -11.88 -11.29
C GLY A 623 -0.10 -10.41 -10.89
N THR A 624 1.01 -9.73 -11.24
CA THR A 624 1.19 -8.30 -10.94
C THR A 624 0.08 -7.47 -11.59
N TRP A 625 -0.55 -6.58 -10.83
CA TRP A 625 -1.57 -5.66 -11.33
C TRP A 625 -0.93 -4.33 -11.69
N VAL A 626 -1.21 -3.87 -12.91
CA VAL A 626 -0.62 -2.66 -13.48
C VAL A 626 -1.74 -1.68 -13.79
N THR A 627 -1.71 -0.49 -13.16
CA THR A 627 -2.62 0.62 -13.43
C THR A 627 -2.13 1.38 -14.66
N PHE A 628 -2.97 1.50 -15.68
CA PHE A 628 -2.68 2.31 -16.87
C PHE A 628 -3.47 3.62 -16.81
N SER A 629 -2.78 4.77 -16.87
CA SER A 629 -3.37 6.11 -16.81
C SER A 629 -2.91 7.01 -17.97
N ALA A 630 -3.64 8.09 -18.26
CA ALA A 630 -3.37 8.94 -19.43
C ALA A 630 -3.83 10.42 -19.25
N ASP A 631 -3.04 11.40 -19.73
CA ASP A 631 -3.42 12.83 -19.76
C ASP A 631 -4.44 13.12 -20.89
N SER A 632 -5.62 12.51 -20.79
CA SER A 632 -6.66 12.55 -21.81
C SER A 632 -8.04 12.20 -21.23
N ASP A 633 -8.96 13.18 -21.19
CA ASP A 633 -10.40 12.99 -20.91
C ASP A 633 -11.06 11.87 -21.76
N ALA A 634 -10.41 11.46 -22.86
CA ALA A 634 -10.91 10.48 -23.82
C ALA A 634 -10.37 9.05 -23.58
N PHE A 635 -9.52 8.81 -22.58
CA PHE A 635 -9.13 7.45 -22.16
C PHE A 635 -10.20 6.81 -21.27
N GLY A 636 -10.78 7.60 -20.36
CA GLY A 636 -11.74 7.18 -19.35
C GLY A 636 -11.17 7.37 -17.94
N PRO A 637 -11.67 6.64 -16.93
CA PRO A 637 -10.91 6.40 -15.71
C PRO A 637 -9.69 5.51 -16.02
N ASP A 638 -8.75 5.49 -15.09
CA ASP A 638 -7.55 4.67 -15.14
C ASP A 638 -7.90 3.17 -15.09
N ARG A 639 -7.00 2.33 -15.63
CA ARG A 639 -7.31 0.95 -16.01
C ARG A 639 -6.31 -0.02 -15.43
N THR A 640 -6.62 -0.60 -14.28
CA THR A 640 -5.81 -1.66 -13.68
C THR A 640 -6.08 -3.00 -14.37
N VAL A 641 -5.03 -3.73 -14.76
CA VAL A 641 -5.13 -5.11 -15.27
C VAL A 641 -3.98 -5.98 -14.80
N GLN A 642 -4.28 -7.26 -14.57
CA GLN A 642 -3.31 -8.30 -14.21
C GLN A 642 -2.43 -8.73 -15.40
N VAL A 643 -1.12 -8.82 -15.16
CA VAL A 643 -0.13 -9.36 -16.10
C VAL A 643 -0.23 -10.90 -16.17
N SER A 644 -0.27 -11.43 -17.38
CA SER A 644 -0.47 -12.87 -17.67
C SER A 644 0.79 -13.72 -17.44
N ASP A 645 0.61 -15.05 -17.36
CA ASP A 645 1.62 -16.13 -17.36
C ASP A 645 2.84 -15.97 -18.31
N ASP A 646 2.75 -15.11 -19.33
CA ASP A 646 3.79 -14.84 -20.33
C ASP A 646 4.21 -13.37 -20.43
N GLY A 647 4.00 -12.58 -19.37
CA GLY A 647 4.43 -11.18 -19.28
C GLY A 647 3.53 -10.19 -20.03
N THR A 648 2.35 -10.63 -20.46
CA THR A 648 1.47 -9.84 -21.34
C THR A 648 0.25 -9.26 -20.63
N PHE A 649 -0.17 -8.06 -21.06
CA PHE A 649 -1.40 -7.39 -20.64
C PHE A 649 -2.32 -7.14 -21.84
N ALA A 650 -3.60 -6.90 -21.58
CA ALA A 650 -4.57 -6.53 -22.60
C ALA A 650 -5.68 -5.59 -22.07
N LEU A 651 -5.65 -4.32 -22.48
CA LEU A 651 -6.76 -3.38 -22.27
C LEU A 651 -7.76 -3.49 -23.43
N THR A 652 -8.98 -3.93 -23.15
CA THR A 652 -10.08 -3.81 -24.13
C THR A 652 -10.74 -2.44 -24.05
N ASP A 653 -11.57 -2.14 -25.03
CA ASP A 653 -12.49 -0.99 -25.04
C ASP A 653 -11.83 0.40 -24.96
N VAL A 654 -10.54 0.46 -25.31
CA VAL A 654 -9.74 1.69 -25.36
C VAL A 654 -10.25 2.59 -26.51
N PRO A 655 -10.60 3.87 -26.26
CA PRO A 655 -11.11 4.74 -27.31
C PRO A 655 -10.08 5.11 -28.40
N PRO A 656 -10.50 5.22 -29.67
CA PRO A 656 -9.61 5.44 -30.80
C PRO A 656 -9.11 6.89 -30.88
N GLY A 657 -7.79 7.06 -30.75
CA GLY A 657 -7.15 8.36 -30.71
C GLY A 657 -5.64 8.30 -30.92
N SER A 658 -4.97 9.39 -30.59
CA SER A 658 -3.58 9.35 -30.13
C SER A 658 -3.67 9.40 -28.61
N LEU A 659 -2.93 8.54 -27.93
CA LEU A 659 -2.89 8.46 -26.47
C LEU A 659 -1.43 8.43 -26.05
N ASP A 660 -1.13 9.13 -24.97
CA ASP A 660 0.12 9.09 -24.24
C ASP A 660 -0.25 8.49 -22.87
N VAL A 661 0.23 7.28 -22.59
CA VAL A 661 -0.21 6.45 -21.45
C VAL A 661 1.01 6.07 -20.63
N VAL A 662 0.89 6.03 -19.30
CA VAL A 662 1.89 5.45 -18.39
C VAL A 662 1.38 4.13 -17.81
N ALA A 663 2.30 3.29 -17.34
CA ALA A 663 2.00 2.13 -16.52
C ALA A 663 2.49 2.39 -15.09
N GLU A 664 1.74 1.92 -14.10
CA GLU A 664 1.99 2.16 -12.67
C GLU A 664 1.77 0.89 -11.85
N THR A 665 2.66 0.65 -10.89
CA THR A 665 2.72 -0.50 -9.98
C THR A 665 3.36 -0.06 -8.69
N LEU A 666 2.90 -0.55 -7.54
CA LEU A 666 3.51 -0.20 -6.25
C LEU A 666 5.01 -0.56 -6.22
N ASP A 667 5.37 -1.77 -6.70
CA ASP A 667 6.75 -2.29 -6.70
C ASP A 667 7.75 -1.57 -7.62
N PHE A 668 7.31 -0.72 -8.56
CA PHE A 668 8.20 -0.06 -9.55
C PHE A 668 7.85 1.41 -9.84
N GLY A 669 6.93 2.01 -9.08
CA GLY A 669 6.41 3.35 -9.35
C GLY A 669 5.71 3.48 -10.71
N THR A 670 6.08 4.48 -11.50
CA THR A 670 5.40 4.89 -12.76
C THR A 670 6.39 4.95 -13.93
N THR A 671 6.06 4.36 -15.09
CA THR A 671 6.93 4.39 -16.30
C THR A 671 6.96 5.76 -16.99
N GLU A 672 7.96 5.98 -17.87
CA GLU A 672 7.86 6.99 -18.93
C GLU A 672 6.55 6.85 -19.77
N PRO A 673 5.99 7.96 -20.29
CA PRO A 673 4.74 7.96 -21.05
C PRO A 673 4.91 7.45 -22.50
N VAL A 674 4.25 6.35 -22.82
CA VAL A 674 4.35 5.68 -24.12
C VAL A 674 3.29 6.20 -25.11
N SER A 675 3.73 6.98 -26.10
CA SER A 675 2.87 7.51 -27.17
C SER A 675 2.45 6.45 -28.21
N PHE A 676 1.15 6.19 -28.36
CA PHE A 676 0.62 5.35 -29.45
C PHE A 676 -0.70 5.88 -30.03
N SER A 677 -1.24 5.17 -31.02
CA SER A 677 -2.55 5.46 -31.61
C SER A 677 -3.40 4.20 -31.69
N VAL A 678 -4.58 4.26 -31.09
CA VAL A 678 -5.59 3.20 -31.11
C VAL A 678 -6.53 3.43 -32.29
N THR A 679 -6.88 2.37 -33.00
CA THR A 679 -7.83 2.40 -34.13
C THR A 679 -8.99 1.46 -33.81
N ALA A 680 -10.22 1.90 -34.08
CA ALA A 680 -11.41 1.11 -33.80
C ALA A 680 -11.44 -0.20 -34.62
N ASP A 681 -11.96 -1.27 -34.02
CA ASP A 681 -11.89 -2.66 -34.52
C ASP A 681 -10.46 -3.22 -34.72
N GLU A 682 -9.39 -2.54 -34.27
CA GLU A 682 -7.99 -2.97 -34.43
C GLU A 682 -7.23 -3.06 -33.09
N THR A 683 -6.32 -4.03 -32.99
CA THR A 683 -5.39 -4.20 -31.86
C THR A 683 -4.12 -3.39 -32.12
N THR A 684 -3.78 -2.49 -31.20
CA THR A 684 -2.46 -1.84 -31.11
C THR A 684 -1.58 -2.64 -30.14
N THR A 685 -0.31 -2.83 -30.47
CA THR A 685 0.67 -3.55 -29.64
C THR A 685 1.75 -2.61 -29.14
N THR A 686 2.03 -2.60 -27.83
CA THR A 686 3.08 -1.76 -27.22
C THR A 686 3.90 -2.54 -26.18
N THR A 687 4.93 -1.91 -25.63
CA THR A 687 5.66 -2.36 -24.43
C THR A 687 5.77 -1.19 -23.48
N PHE A 688 5.69 -1.47 -22.18
CA PHE A 688 6.01 -0.57 -21.09
C PHE A 688 7.22 -1.13 -20.34
N THR A 689 8.08 -0.24 -19.85
CA THR A 689 9.32 -0.59 -19.17
C THR A 689 9.50 0.40 -18.03
N TYR A 690 9.77 -0.11 -16.83
CA TYR A 690 10.17 0.70 -15.69
C TYR A 690 11.68 0.98 -15.77
N ASP A 691 12.09 2.18 -15.36
CA ASP A 691 13.48 2.61 -15.42
C ASP A 691 14.33 2.08 -14.25
N GLU A 692 13.68 1.54 -13.21
CA GLU A 692 14.32 1.02 -11.99
C GLU A 692 13.95 -0.46 -11.74
N THR A 693 14.71 -1.12 -10.85
CA THR A 693 14.40 -2.45 -10.29
C THR A 693 13.37 -2.33 -9.16
N PRO A 694 12.71 -3.42 -8.74
CA PRO A 694 11.80 -3.35 -7.61
C PRO A 694 12.63 -3.31 -6.32
N ASP A 695 12.78 -2.09 -5.79
CA ASP A 695 13.20 -1.88 -4.41
C ASP A 695 12.03 -2.25 -3.47
N GLY A 696 12.32 -2.47 -2.18
CA GLY A 696 11.29 -2.86 -1.21
C GLY A 696 10.21 -1.80 -1.09
N VAL A 697 8.95 -2.22 -0.91
CA VAL A 697 7.86 -1.26 -0.67
C VAL A 697 7.99 -0.78 0.77
N ASP A 698 8.32 0.49 1.00
CA ASP A 698 8.44 1.07 2.35
C ASP A 698 7.21 0.73 3.20
N GLU A 699 6.02 1.07 2.72
CA GLU A 699 4.74 0.75 3.37
C GLU A 699 3.60 0.65 2.34
N VAL A 700 2.58 -0.16 2.63
CA VAL A 700 1.34 -0.23 1.85
C VAL A 700 0.19 0.33 2.68
N ARG A 701 -0.32 1.53 2.34
CA ARG A 701 -1.40 2.19 3.10
C ARG A 701 -2.57 2.58 2.21
N LEU A 702 -3.71 1.88 2.33
CA LEU A 702 -4.96 2.15 1.60
C LEU A 702 -6.06 2.64 2.55
N ASN A 703 -6.47 3.91 2.46
CA ASN A 703 -7.33 4.58 3.43
C ASN A 703 -8.59 5.22 2.81
N SER A 704 -9.71 4.50 2.86
CA SER A 704 -11.01 4.84 2.23
C SER A 704 -10.97 4.89 0.70
N GLU A 705 -10.28 3.92 0.10
CA GLU A 705 -10.11 3.80 -1.35
C GLU A 705 -10.88 2.59 -1.92
N ASP A 706 -11.46 2.75 -3.12
CA ASP A 706 -12.16 1.69 -3.84
C ASP A 706 -11.23 1.10 -4.92
N VAL A 707 -10.91 -0.20 -4.82
CA VAL A 707 -9.99 -0.94 -5.70
C VAL A 707 -10.72 -2.12 -6.34
N ASP A 708 -10.91 -2.07 -7.66
CA ASP A 708 -11.48 -3.17 -8.47
C ASP A 708 -10.37 -4.18 -8.85
N GLY A 709 -10.14 -5.22 -8.04
CA GLY A 709 -9.21 -6.32 -8.33
C GLY A 709 -8.24 -6.66 -7.19
N ASP A 710 -7.29 -7.56 -7.47
CA ASP A 710 -6.25 -7.92 -6.49
C ASP A 710 -5.18 -6.81 -6.38
N VAL A 711 -4.57 -6.68 -5.21
CA VAL A 711 -3.38 -5.84 -4.95
C VAL A 711 -2.21 -6.78 -4.71
N VAL A 712 -1.27 -6.85 -5.66
CA VAL A 712 -0.04 -7.66 -5.52
C VAL A 712 1.15 -6.74 -5.31
N VAL A 713 1.94 -7.02 -4.28
CA VAL A 713 3.18 -6.30 -3.93
C VAL A 713 4.35 -7.26 -3.69
N GLY A 714 5.57 -6.74 -3.77
CA GLY A 714 6.81 -7.41 -3.35
C GLY A 714 6.96 -7.53 -1.82
N PRO A 715 8.18 -7.71 -1.30
CA PRO A 715 8.48 -7.55 0.12
C PRO A 715 8.14 -6.12 0.61
N VAL A 716 7.78 -5.99 1.88
CA VAL A 716 7.41 -4.71 2.50
C VAL A 716 8.31 -4.44 3.70
N ASP A 717 9.02 -3.31 3.71
CA ASP A 717 10.00 -2.95 4.76
C ASP A 717 9.36 -2.27 6.00
N GLY A 718 8.03 -2.07 5.96
CA GLY A 718 7.19 -1.52 7.03
C GLY A 718 5.77 -2.12 7.04
N ASP A 719 4.76 -1.31 7.31
CA ASP A 719 3.37 -1.75 7.54
C ASP A 719 2.55 -1.97 6.25
N VAL A 720 1.60 -2.91 6.32
CA VAL A 720 0.50 -3.12 5.34
C VAL A 720 -0.84 -2.79 6.01
N VAL A 721 -1.36 -1.58 5.78
CA VAL A 721 -2.57 -1.05 6.43
C VAL A 721 -3.72 -0.83 5.44
N LEU A 722 -4.82 -1.56 5.63
CA LEU A 722 -6.13 -1.31 5.02
C LEU A 722 -7.02 -0.58 6.04
N GLY A 723 -7.40 0.67 5.77
CA GLY A 723 -8.07 1.55 6.74
C GLY A 723 -9.29 2.30 6.23
N GLY A 724 -9.98 2.98 7.15
CA GLY A 724 -11.18 3.77 6.82
C GLY A 724 -12.31 2.92 6.22
N ASP A 725 -12.86 3.37 5.10
CA ASP A 725 -13.92 2.68 4.34
C ASP A 725 -13.38 1.89 3.12
N THR A 726 -12.08 1.54 3.07
CA THR A 726 -11.42 0.90 1.90
C THR A 726 -12.11 -0.38 1.43
N THR A 727 -12.36 -0.50 0.12
CA THR A 727 -12.97 -1.68 -0.51
C THR A 727 -12.04 -2.25 -1.57
N VAL A 728 -11.62 -3.51 -1.43
CA VAL A 728 -10.80 -4.24 -2.42
C VAL A 728 -11.60 -5.45 -2.92
N ASP A 729 -12.06 -5.43 -4.18
CA ASP A 729 -12.79 -6.55 -4.81
C ASP A 729 -11.80 -7.59 -5.40
N GLY A 730 -10.92 -8.12 -4.54
CA GLY A 730 -9.86 -9.09 -4.87
C GLY A 730 -8.93 -9.47 -3.70
N GLU A 731 -7.84 -10.18 -4.01
CA GLU A 731 -6.80 -10.63 -3.03
C GLU A 731 -5.80 -9.50 -2.71
N VAL A 732 -5.42 -9.27 -1.45
CA VAL A 732 -4.24 -8.46 -1.09
C VAL A 732 -3.08 -9.40 -0.81
N ARG A 733 -2.07 -9.38 -1.68
CA ARG A 733 -1.06 -10.44 -1.81
C ARG A 733 0.37 -9.88 -1.75
N VAL A 734 1.06 -10.12 -0.64
CA VAL A 734 2.48 -9.82 -0.46
C VAL A 734 3.31 -11.01 -0.92
N VAL A 735 4.24 -10.78 -1.86
CA VAL A 735 5.14 -11.81 -2.43
C VAL A 735 6.54 -11.62 -1.86
N GLY A 736 6.64 -11.78 -0.54
CA GLY A 736 7.84 -11.58 0.25
C GLY A 736 7.51 -11.54 1.74
N ASP A 737 8.53 -11.20 2.53
CA ASP A 737 8.40 -10.94 3.96
C ASP A 737 7.81 -9.53 4.19
N VAL A 738 7.20 -9.32 5.37
CA VAL A 738 6.72 -8.01 5.85
C VAL A 738 7.46 -7.67 7.13
N ALA A 739 8.21 -6.57 7.17
CA ALA A 739 8.99 -6.19 8.35
C ALA A 739 8.16 -5.48 9.44
N GLY A 740 7.03 -4.85 9.07
CA GLY A 740 6.05 -4.27 9.99
C GLY A 740 4.82 -5.15 10.26
N ASP A 741 3.70 -4.49 10.54
CA ASP A 741 2.39 -5.10 10.82
C ASP A 741 1.54 -5.31 9.55
N VAL A 742 0.56 -6.22 9.60
CA VAL A 742 -0.52 -6.36 8.60
C VAL A 742 -1.88 -6.04 9.25
N ILE A 743 -2.42 -4.85 9.00
CA ILE A 743 -3.57 -4.28 9.70
C ILE A 743 -4.79 -4.11 8.78
N VAL A 744 -5.95 -4.63 9.19
CA VAL A 744 -7.26 -4.33 8.56
C VAL A 744 -8.16 -3.61 9.59
N ARG A 745 -8.25 -2.28 9.47
CA ARG A 745 -8.92 -1.36 10.42
C ARG A 745 -10.14 -0.64 9.80
N GLY A 746 -10.99 -0.08 10.64
CA GLY A 746 -12.16 0.72 10.22
C GLY A 746 -13.36 -0.13 9.78
N ALA A 747 -13.93 0.19 8.62
CA ALA A 747 -14.99 -0.56 7.94
C ALA A 747 -14.47 -1.28 6.67
N ALA A 748 -13.15 -1.32 6.47
CA ALA A 748 -12.53 -1.83 5.26
C ALA A 748 -12.91 -3.29 4.93
N THR A 749 -13.04 -3.61 3.64
CA THR A 749 -13.43 -4.92 3.13
C THR A 749 -12.50 -5.40 2.00
N VAL A 750 -12.15 -6.68 2.01
CA VAL A 750 -11.25 -7.34 1.04
C VAL A 750 -11.74 -8.78 0.76
N GLU A 751 -11.43 -9.38 -0.41
CA GLU A 751 -11.74 -10.80 -0.64
C GLU A 751 -10.80 -11.69 0.19
N ASP A 752 -9.54 -11.83 -0.20
CA ASP A 752 -8.53 -12.67 0.47
C ASP A 752 -7.30 -11.82 0.89
N VAL A 753 -6.51 -12.27 1.87
CA VAL A 753 -5.22 -11.62 2.25
C VAL A 753 -4.12 -12.69 2.39
N ALA A 754 -3.01 -12.55 1.66
CA ALA A 754 -1.94 -13.56 1.64
C ALA A 754 -0.54 -12.95 1.69
N VAL A 755 0.24 -13.32 2.70
CA VAL A 755 1.69 -13.06 2.76
C VAL A 755 2.43 -14.35 2.46
N GLU A 756 3.17 -14.40 1.34
CA GLU A 756 4.03 -15.53 0.97
C GLU A 756 5.44 -15.40 1.56
N GLY A 757 5.51 -15.09 2.85
CA GLY A 757 6.72 -14.89 3.64
C GLY A 757 6.41 -14.76 5.15
N ASP A 758 7.43 -14.40 5.92
CA ASP A 758 7.33 -14.12 7.35
C ASP A 758 6.82 -12.68 7.58
N VAL A 759 5.83 -12.49 8.46
CA VAL A 759 5.49 -11.17 9.03
C VAL A 759 6.27 -11.03 10.33
N ALA A 760 7.12 -10.00 10.43
CA ALA A 760 7.94 -9.77 11.62
C ALA A 760 7.18 -9.04 12.74
N GLY A 761 6.13 -8.27 12.40
CA GLY A 761 5.14 -7.72 13.32
C GLY A 761 3.90 -8.59 13.48
N ASP A 762 2.76 -7.93 13.74
CA ASP A 762 1.47 -8.57 14.03
C ASP A 762 0.50 -8.53 12.84
N VAL A 763 -0.42 -9.50 12.80
CA VAL A 763 -1.55 -9.54 11.86
C VAL A 763 -2.85 -9.18 12.58
N ARG A 764 -3.36 -7.95 12.40
CA ARG A 764 -4.40 -7.34 13.24
C ARG A 764 -5.67 -6.94 12.45
N LEU A 765 -6.82 -7.58 12.75
CA LEU A 765 -8.13 -7.24 12.17
C LEU A 765 -9.06 -6.64 13.22
N LEU A 766 -9.51 -5.41 12.98
CA LEU A 766 -9.96 -4.50 14.04
C LEU A 766 -11.21 -3.69 13.66
N GLY A 767 -11.99 -3.33 14.67
CA GLY A 767 -13.19 -2.50 14.50
C GLY A 767 -14.31 -3.25 13.80
N SER A 768 -14.46 -3.04 12.49
CA SER A 768 -15.39 -3.73 11.58
C SER A 768 -14.70 -4.25 10.30
N GLY A 769 -13.37 -4.21 10.23
CA GLY A 769 -12.59 -4.72 9.10
C GLY A 769 -12.95 -6.17 8.76
N THR A 770 -13.14 -6.48 7.48
CA THR A 770 -13.67 -7.77 7.02
C THR A 770 -12.87 -8.35 5.84
N VAL A 771 -12.26 -9.51 6.05
CA VAL A 771 -11.78 -10.41 4.99
C VAL A 771 -12.89 -11.40 4.68
N SER A 772 -13.36 -11.46 3.44
CA SER A 772 -14.54 -12.28 3.08
C SER A 772 -14.20 -13.72 2.66
N GLY A 773 -12.93 -13.98 2.38
CA GLY A 773 -12.29 -15.27 2.16
C GLY A 773 -11.29 -15.63 3.26
N ASP A 774 -10.13 -16.17 2.85
CA ASP A 774 -9.04 -16.65 3.69
C ASP A 774 -8.02 -15.52 4.00
N LEU A 775 -7.31 -15.64 5.13
CA LEU A 775 -6.13 -14.84 5.46
C LEU A 775 -4.96 -15.76 5.80
N THR A 776 -3.79 -15.56 5.18
CA THR A 776 -2.62 -16.45 5.31
C THR A 776 -1.28 -15.74 5.46
N ALA A 777 -0.36 -16.31 6.26
CA ALA A 777 1.05 -15.91 6.39
C ALA A 777 1.94 -17.13 6.73
N GLU A 778 3.25 -17.12 6.46
CA GLU A 778 4.15 -18.17 6.96
C GLU A 778 4.41 -18.00 8.47
N SER A 779 4.68 -16.77 8.94
CA SER A 779 4.70 -16.44 10.37
C SER A 779 4.18 -15.03 10.73
N ALA A 780 3.97 -14.79 12.03
CA ALA A 780 3.57 -13.51 12.66
C ALA A 780 3.83 -13.54 14.19
N ASP A 781 4.02 -12.40 14.85
CA ASP A 781 4.24 -12.37 16.32
C ASP A 781 2.91 -12.45 17.12
N GLU A 782 1.93 -11.54 16.98
CA GLU A 782 0.51 -11.77 17.34
C GLU A 782 -0.40 -11.85 16.10
N VAL A 783 -1.43 -12.69 16.15
CA VAL A 783 -2.58 -12.66 15.23
C VAL A 783 -3.85 -12.28 16.00
N ALA A 784 -4.37 -11.07 15.76
CA ALA A 784 -5.41 -10.45 16.56
C ALA A 784 -6.69 -10.14 15.78
N VAL A 785 -7.81 -10.80 16.07
CA VAL A 785 -9.14 -10.47 15.52
C VAL A 785 -10.02 -9.89 16.64
N ARG A 786 -10.04 -8.56 16.76
CA ARG A 786 -10.67 -7.86 17.89
C ARG A 786 -11.86 -6.99 17.44
N GLY A 787 -12.97 -7.09 18.16
CA GLY A 787 -14.12 -6.20 18.01
C GLY A 787 -15.30 -6.78 17.24
N ASN A 788 -15.74 -6.17 16.15
CA ASN A 788 -16.72 -6.77 15.22
C ASN A 788 -16.07 -7.28 13.92
N ALA A 789 -14.73 -7.22 13.84
CA ALA A 789 -13.96 -7.67 12.68
C ALA A 789 -14.19 -9.15 12.34
N ALA A 790 -14.01 -9.49 11.07
CA ALA A 790 -14.38 -10.80 10.53
C ALA A 790 -13.38 -11.33 9.50
N VAL A 791 -12.97 -12.60 9.67
CA VAL A 791 -12.41 -13.44 8.59
C VAL A 791 -13.48 -14.49 8.27
N ALA A 792 -14.17 -14.40 7.13
CA ALA A 792 -15.30 -15.29 6.86
C ALA A 792 -14.88 -16.69 6.37
N GLY A 793 -13.68 -16.81 5.78
CA GLY A 793 -12.98 -18.06 5.47
C GLY A 793 -11.99 -18.47 6.55
N THR A 794 -10.76 -18.77 6.15
CA THR A 794 -9.72 -19.46 6.94
C THR A 794 -8.62 -18.49 7.32
N LEU A 795 -8.42 -18.27 8.62
CA LEU A 795 -7.25 -17.61 9.18
C LEU A 795 -6.17 -18.69 9.43
N ALA A 796 -5.08 -18.68 8.67
CA ALA A 796 -4.05 -19.71 8.69
C ALA A 796 -2.62 -19.17 8.79
N VAL A 797 -1.86 -19.58 9.81
CA VAL A 797 -0.44 -19.21 9.97
C VAL A 797 0.40 -20.44 10.33
N GLU A 798 1.55 -20.66 9.68
CA GLU A 798 2.39 -21.85 9.96
C GLU A 798 3.15 -21.72 11.29
N SER A 799 3.63 -20.54 11.66
CA SER A 799 4.24 -20.28 12.97
C SER A 799 3.80 -18.93 13.54
N VAL A 800 3.16 -18.92 14.71
CA VAL A 800 2.71 -17.68 15.37
C VAL A 800 3.24 -17.58 16.80
N GLY A 801 3.45 -16.39 17.33
CA GLY A 801 3.55 -16.18 18.77
C GLY A 801 2.18 -16.43 19.43
N ASP A 802 1.39 -15.39 19.61
CA ASP A 802 0.08 -15.46 20.27
C ASP A 802 -1.09 -15.23 19.28
N VAL A 803 -2.26 -15.82 19.56
CA VAL A 803 -3.48 -15.65 18.74
C VAL A 803 -4.66 -15.22 19.60
N SER A 804 -5.30 -14.09 19.28
CA SER A 804 -6.44 -13.57 20.05
C SER A 804 -7.69 -13.37 19.17
N VAL A 805 -8.84 -13.89 19.60
CA VAL A 805 -10.16 -13.55 19.00
C VAL A 805 -11.09 -12.99 20.07
N VAL A 806 -11.31 -11.68 20.04
CA VAL A 806 -11.79 -10.87 21.18
C VAL A 806 -13.06 -10.07 20.82
N GLY A 807 -13.88 -9.75 21.83
CA GLY A 807 -15.07 -8.92 21.66
C GLY A 807 -16.23 -9.70 21.04
N SER A 808 -16.63 -9.34 19.83
CA SER A 808 -17.59 -10.05 18.96
C SER A 808 -16.91 -10.68 17.73
N GLY A 809 -15.57 -10.67 17.66
CA GLY A 809 -14.79 -11.00 16.47
C GLY A 809 -15.10 -12.40 15.94
N SER A 810 -15.06 -12.55 14.61
CA SER A 810 -15.49 -13.78 13.94
C SER A 810 -14.45 -14.35 12.96
N VAL A 811 -14.25 -15.67 12.98
CA VAL A 811 -13.29 -16.39 12.13
C VAL A 811 -13.95 -17.67 11.60
N GLY A 812 -13.98 -17.90 10.29
CA GLY A 812 -14.63 -19.06 9.68
C GLY A 812 -13.93 -20.39 10.02
N ALA A 813 -12.60 -20.42 9.92
CA ALA A 813 -11.75 -21.49 10.45
C ALA A 813 -10.41 -20.89 10.91
N LEU A 814 -9.87 -21.39 12.02
CA LEU A 814 -8.55 -21.02 12.53
C LEU A 814 -7.63 -22.23 12.40
N GLU A 815 -6.61 -22.13 11.54
CA GLU A 815 -5.58 -23.16 11.37
C GLU A 815 -4.21 -22.61 11.82
N ILE A 816 -3.52 -23.32 12.72
CA ILE A 816 -2.21 -22.92 13.26
C ILE A 816 -1.24 -24.09 13.07
N GLY A 817 -0.05 -23.84 12.50
CA GLY A 817 1.01 -24.84 12.46
C GLY A 817 1.61 -25.08 13.84
N THR A 818 2.26 -24.07 14.41
CA THR A 818 2.78 -24.03 15.80
C THR A 818 2.60 -22.64 16.42
N GLY A 819 2.53 -22.55 17.75
CA GLY A 819 2.64 -21.26 18.44
C GLY A 819 2.69 -21.31 19.97
N ALA A 820 2.52 -20.15 20.62
CA ALA A 820 2.48 -20.01 22.08
C ALA A 820 1.03 -20.13 22.62
N ASP A 821 0.33 -19.03 22.90
CA ASP A 821 -1.03 -19.06 23.45
C ASP A 821 -2.10 -18.70 22.39
N ALA A 822 -3.22 -19.42 22.40
CA ALA A 822 -4.38 -19.16 21.55
C ALA A 822 -5.65 -18.92 22.40
N GLU A 823 -6.15 -17.69 22.39
CA GLU A 823 -7.24 -17.21 23.24
C GLU A 823 -8.53 -16.85 22.48
N LEU A 824 -9.67 -17.33 23.00
CA LEU A 824 -11.00 -16.95 22.51
C LEU A 824 -11.78 -16.25 23.64
N VAL A 825 -11.98 -14.94 23.53
CA VAL A 825 -12.44 -14.08 24.64
C VAL A 825 -13.74 -13.32 24.31
N GLY A 826 -14.68 -13.34 25.25
CA GLY A 826 -15.87 -12.49 25.20
C GLY A 826 -17.05 -13.17 24.52
N GLY A 827 -17.59 -12.55 23.47
CA GLY A 827 -18.65 -13.06 22.61
C GLY A 827 -18.17 -13.60 21.26
N SER A 828 -16.85 -13.69 21.04
CA SER A 828 -16.23 -14.11 19.77
C SER A 828 -16.67 -15.49 19.28
N SER A 829 -16.63 -15.67 17.96
CA SER A 829 -17.12 -16.88 17.29
C SER A 829 -16.14 -17.43 16.27
N VAL A 830 -15.78 -18.71 16.40
CA VAL A 830 -14.90 -19.42 15.45
C VAL A 830 -15.63 -20.62 14.86
N GLY A 831 -15.59 -20.81 13.54
CA GLY A 831 -16.30 -21.93 12.90
C GLY A 831 -15.62 -23.30 13.11
N ALA A 832 -14.29 -23.37 13.13
CA ALA A 832 -13.50 -24.55 13.52
C ALA A 832 -12.09 -24.16 13.97
N VAL A 833 -11.42 -25.00 14.77
CA VAL A 833 -10.01 -24.79 15.17
C VAL A 833 -9.18 -26.04 14.88
N SER A 834 -8.03 -25.85 14.24
CA SER A 834 -7.08 -26.91 13.88
C SER A 834 -5.65 -26.47 14.21
N VAL A 835 -4.98 -27.13 15.14
CA VAL A 835 -3.57 -26.85 15.50
C VAL A 835 -2.71 -28.08 15.23
N ALA A 836 -1.78 -27.97 14.29
CA ALA A 836 -1.08 -29.11 13.70
C ALA A 836 0.16 -29.58 14.49
N GLY A 837 0.72 -28.73 15.33
CA GLY A 837 1.97 -28.94 16.06
C GLY A 837 1.87 -28.79 17.59
N ASP A 838 2.88 -28.16 18.17
CA ASP A 838 2.95 -27.78 19.58
C ASP A 838 2.29 -26.39 19.81
N LEU A 839 1.65 -26.25 20.97
CA LEU A 839 0.99 -25.02 21.46
C LEU A 839 1.18 -24.94 22.98
N ASP A 840 1.53 -23.79 23.54
CA ASP A 840 1.70 -23.63 24.99
C ASP A 840 0.33 -23.53 25.71
N ALA A 841 -0.64 -22.77 25.18
CA ALA A 841 -2.04 -22.83 25.66
C ALA A 841 -3.13 -22.66 24.60
N PHE A 842 -4.30 -23.24 24.90
CA PHE A 842 -5.59 -22.91 24.28
C PHE A 842 -6.60 -22.54 25.37
N GLU A 843 -6.98 -21.26 25.45
CA GLU A 843 -7.87 -20.72 26.50
C GLU A 843 -9.11 -20.02 25.93
N ALA A 844 -10.27 -20.67 26.02
CA ALA A 844 -11.55 -20.04 25.71
C ALA A 844 -12.23 -19.53 27.01
N ARG A 845 -12.71 -18.29 26.98
CA ARG A 845 -13.29 -17.57 28.13
C ARG A 845 -14.35 -16.53 27.70
N GLY A 846 -14.93 -15.81 28.66
CA GLY A 846 -15.97 -14.78 28.46
C GLY A 846 -17.37 -15.28 28.06
N GLY A 847 -17.46 -16.25 27.14
CA GLY A 847 -18.71 -16.66 26.49
C GLY A 847 -18.56 -17.20 25.07
N ALA A 848 -17.34 -17.15 24.51
CA ALA A 848 -17.00 -17.47 23.12
C ALA A 848 -17.57 -18.81 22.61
N THR A 849 -17.80 -18.87 21.29
CA THR A 849 -18.46 -19.99 20.63
C THR A 849 -17.58 -20.61 19.54
N VAL A 850 -17.33 -21.92 19.62
CA VAL A 850 -16.81 -22.70 18.48
C VAL A 850 -17.95 -23.55 17.91
N ASP A 851 -18.34 -23.28 16.66
CA ASP A 851 -19.52 -23.89 16.01
C ASP A 851 -19.23 -25.26 15.36
N GLY A 852 -17.94 -25.61 15.23
CA GLY A 852 -17.45 -26.88 14.70
C GLY A 852 -16.54 -27.63 15.68
N ASP A 853 -15.60 -28.38 15.13
CA ASP A 853 -14.64 -29.21 15.87
C ASP A 853 -13.42 -28.37 16.32
N VAL A 854 -12.78 -28.77 17.42
CA VAL A 854 -11.49 -28.25 17.89
C VAL A 854 -10.50 -29.40 17.91
N THR A 855 -9.47 -29.36 17.07
CA THR A 855 -8.43 -30.39 16.96
C THR A 855 -7.06 -29.80 17.26
N LEU A 856 -6.37 -30.35 18.26
CA LEU A 856 -5.02 -29.91 18.67
C LEU A 856 -4.07 -31.11 18.58
N ALA A 857 -2.86 -30.97 18.03
CA ALA A 857 -1.88 -32.04 18.08
C ALA A 857 -1.30 -32.18 19.51
N THR A 858 -0.50 -31.22 19.97
CA THR A 858 -0.13 -31.15 21.40
C THR A 858 -0.35 -29.76 21.98
N VAL A 859 -0.88 -29.70 23.21
CA VAL A 859 -1.03 -28.45 23.96
C VAL A 859 -0.59 -28.60 25.41
N ASP A 860 0.15 -27.65 25.97
CA ASP A 860 0.59 -27.73 27.36
C ASP A 860 -0.55 -27.33 28.33
N THR A 861 -1.33 -26.29 28.03
CA THR A 861 -2.51 -25.86 28.80
C THR A 861 -3.79 -25.77 27.97
N LEU A 862 -4.80 -26.60 28.27
CA LEU A 862 -6.13 -26.53 27.63
C LEU A 862 -7.21 -26.12 28.65
N ARG A 863 -7.81 -24.93 28.48
CA ARG A 863 -8.87 -24.40 29.37
C ARG A 863 -10.10 -23.92 28.60
N LEU A 864 -11.28 -24.32 29.04
CA LEU A 864 -12.57 -23.85 28.49
C LEU A 864 -13.47 -23.39 29.65
N SER A 865 -13.57 -22.07 29.84
CA SER A 865 -14.16 -21.43 31.02
C SER A 865 -15.25 -20.41 30.65
N GLY A 866 -15.61 -19.50 31.57
CA GLY A 866 -16.48 -18.33 31.35
C GLY A 866 -17.98 -18.59 31.07
N GLY A 867 -18.31 -19.60 30.28
CA GLY A 867 -19.60 -19.78 29.63
C GLY A 867 -19.51 -20.34 28.20
N VAL A 868 -18.29 -20.62 27.72
CA VAL A 868 -17.94 -21.07 26.37
C VAL A 868 -18.82 -22.21 25.86
N THR A 869 -19.12 -22.15 24.57
CA THR A 869 -19.81 -23.19 23.80
C THR A 869 -18.85 -23.79 22.78
N VAL A 870 -18.72 -25.12 22.77
CA VAL A 870 -18.19 -25.87 21.62
C VAL A 870 -19.30 -26.80 21.15
N ALA A 871 -19.61 -26.78 19.85
CA ALA A 871 -20.68 -27.57 19.26
C ALA A 871 -20.20 -28.93 18.76
N GLY A 872 -19.06 -28.99 18.07
CA GLY A 872 -18.41 -30.20 17.58
C GLY A 872 -17.61 -30.97 18.64
N ASP A 873 -16.73 -31.86 18.17
CA ASP A 873 -15.83 -32.67 18.99
C ASP A 873 -14.58 -31.87 19.42
N LEU A 874 -14.07 -32.12 20.63
CA LEU A 874 -12.79 -31.59 21.13
C LEU A 874 -11.76 -32.72 21.15
N VAL A 875 -10.77 -32.68 20.27
CA VAL A 875 -9.75 -33.71 20.07
C VAL A 875 -8.37 -33.16 20.43
N ALA A 876 -7.58 -33.94 21.17
CA ALA A 876 -6.13 -33.66 21.29
C ALA A 876 -5.30 -34.95 21.42
N ASP A 877 -4.15 -35.02 20.76
CA ASP A 877 -3.27 -36.20 20.85
C ASP A 877 -2.53 -36.20 22.21
N GLU A 878 -1.89 -35.10 22.62
CA GLU A 878 -1.32 -34.93 23.97
C GLU A 878 -1.76 -33.62 24.63
N VAL A 879 -2.02 -33.67 25.95
CA VAL A 879 -2.13 -32.48 26.82
C VAL A 879 -1.16 -32.62 27.98
N ARG A 880 -0.19 -31.71 28.13
CA ARG A 880 0.98 -31.93 29.01
C ARG A 880 0.80 -31.48 30.46
N GLU A 881 0.46 -30.21 30.70
CA GLU A 881 0.38 -29.62 32.04
C GLU A 881 -1.07 -29.52 32.57
N THR A 882 -1.94 -28.80 31.87
CA THR A 882 -3.26 -28.40 32.37
C THR A 882 -4.40 -28.83 31.45
N LEU A 883 -5.46 -29.39 32.05
CA LEU A 883 -6.73 -29.70 31.36
C LEU A 883 -7.91 -29.29 32.26
N ASP A 884 -8.53 -28.15 31.99
CA ASP A 884 -9.72 -27.64 32.70
C ASP A 884 -10.86 -27.34 31.71
N VAL A 885 -11.57 -28.40 31.32
CA VAL A 885 -12.65 -28.38 30.31
C VAL A 885 -13.96 -28.93 30.91
N PRO A 886 -15.14 -28.50 30.44
CA PRO A 886 -16.42 -28.96 30.99
C PRO A 886 -16.64 -30.47 30.81
N ASP A 887 -17.40 -31.09 31.72
CA ASP A 887 -17.80 -32.52 31.71
C ASP A 887 -18.44 -33.03 30.39
N ARG A 888 -18.79 -32.13 29.47
CA ARG A 888 -19.49 -32.35 28.19
C ARG A 888 -19.55 -31.05 27.38
N LEU A 889 -19.58 -31.18 26.06
CA LEU A 889 -19.82 -30.07 25.11
C LEU A 889 -21.33 -29.89 24.86
N VAL A 890 -21.72 -29.17 23.80
CA VAL A 890 -23.13 -29.02 23.40
C VAL A 890 -23.64 -30.24 22.63
N ASP A 891 -23.02 -30.61 21.50
CA ASP A 891 -23.44 -31.76 20.69
C ASP A 891 -22.32 -32.81 20.39
N GLY A 892 -21.03 -32.49 20.56
CA GLY A 892 -19.89 -33.42 20.40
C GLY A 892 -19.31 -34.10 21.67
N GLU A 893 -18.24 -34.90 21.47
CA GLU A 893 -17.48 -35.66 22.48
C GLU A 893 -16.09 -35.03 22.78
N ILE A 894 -15.44 -35.46 23.88
CA ILE A 894 -14.09 -34.97 24.27
C ILE A 894 -13.09 -36.14 24.21
N LEU A 895 -12.14 -36.07 23.28
CA LEU A 895 -11.24 -37.13 22.84
C LEU A 895 -9.77 -36.72 22.98
N ILE A 896 -9.28 -36.70 24.22
CA ILE A 896 -7.84 -36.56 24.51
C ILE A 896 -7.19 -37.95 24.56
N GLU A 897 -6.14 -38.24 23.78
CA GLU A 897 -5.42 -39.52 23.82
C GLU A 897 -4.49 -39.61 25.05
N GLU A 898 -3.48 -38.74 25.17
CA GLU A 898 -2.58 -38.63 26.33
C GLU A 898 -2.94 -37.39 27.19
N ARG A 899 -3.05 -37.57 28.51
CA ARG A 899 -3.53 -36.54 29.47
C ARG A 899 -2.49 -36.25 30.56
N PRO A 900 -2.53 -35.07 31.22
CA PRO A 900 -1.59 -34.71 32.27
C PRO A 900 -1.52 -35.76 33.39
N ALA A 901 -0.31 -35.99 33.91
CA ALA A 901 -0.05 -37.05 34.86
C ALA A 901 -0.73 -36.80 36.23
N ASP A 902 -1.84 -37.50 36.47
CA ASP A 902 -2.63 -37.48 37.71
C ASP A 902 -1.74 -37.61 38.97
N GLY A 903 -1.59 -36.49 39.70
CA GLY A 903 -0.78 -36.39 40.91
C GLY A 903 -1.40 -37.02 42.17
N SER A 904 -2.34 -37.96 42.05
CA SER A 904 -3.26 -38.31 43.15
C SER A 904 -3.37 -39.79 43.61
N ASP A 905 -2.57 -40.75 43.10
CA ASP A 905 -2.39 -42.06 43.76
C ASP A 905 -1.08 -42.21 44.56
N ASP A 906 -1.13 -41.82 45.84
CA ASP A 906 -0.19 -42.29 46.89
C ASP A 906 -0.89 -43.25 47.88
N THR A 907 -1.42 -44.39 47.38
CA THR A 907 -1.99 -45.46 48.21
C THR A 907 -1.39 -46.86 47.97
N PRO A 908 -0.30 -47.25 48.67
CA PRO A 908 0.43 -48.51 48.40
C PRO A 908 -0.34 -49.79 48.84
N GLY A 909 -0.74 -50.64 47.88
CA GLY A 909 -1.85 -51.62 48.09
C GLY A 909 -1.77 -53.10 47.62
N ASN A 910 -0.61 -53.67 47.25
CA ASN A 910 -0.41 -55.07 46.77
C ASN A 910 -0.94 -55.44 45.36
N GLY A 911 -0.03 -55.77 44.44
CA GLY A 911 -0.27 -56.70 43.30
C GLY A 911 -0.03 -58.18 43.70
N PRO A 912 0.39 -59.07 42.78
CA PRO A 912 0.49 -58.95 41.32
C PRO A 912 -0.35 -60.03 40.56
N GLY A 913 -0.44 -59.93 39.22
CA GLY A 913 -1.07 -60.95 38.39
C GLY A 913 -0.55 -60.99 36.94
N ASP A 914 0.25 -62.00 36.59
CA ASP A 914 0.81 -62.19 35.24
C ASP A 914 -0.29 -62.55 34.20
N GLY A 915 -0.22 -62.01 32.96
CA GLY A 915 -1.27 -62.27 31.97
C GLY A 915 -1.04 -61.78 30.52
N ALA A 916 0.11 -62.06 29.90
CA ALA A 916 0.43 -61.64 28.53
C ALA A 916 -0.51 -62.19 27.42
N GLY A 917 -0.69 -61.43 26.33
CA GLY A 917 -1.24 -61.95 25.06
C GLY A 917 -1.61 -60.90 23.99
N ASN A 918 -0.80 -60.78 22.93
CA ASN A 918 -1.04 -59.97 21.72
C ASN A 918 -2.35 -60.34 21.00
N GLY A 919 -2.86 -59.46 20.12
CA GLY A 919 -3.81 -59.91 19.08
C GLY A 919 -4.45 -58.84 18.19
N ASP A 920 -3.71 -58.26 17.25
CA ASP A 920 -4.28 -57.52 16.12
C ASP A 920 -5.16 -58.44 15.24
N GLY A 921 -6.30 -57.95 14.75
CA GLY A 921 -7.12 -58.70 13.79
C GLY A 921 -8.62 -58.37 13.75
N PRO A 922 -9.09 -57.50 12.82
CA PRO A 922 -10.52 -57.33 12.53
C PRO A 922 -11.10 -58.60 11.85
N PRO A 923 -12.41 -58.91 11.91
CA PRO A 923 -13.35 -58.30 10.93
C PRO A 923 -14.86 -58.28 11.29
N GLY A 924 -15.68 -57.67 10.41
CA GLY A 924 -16.82 -58.42 9.83
C GLY A 924 -18.23 -57.80 9.88
N ASN A 925 -18.63 -57.20 8.77
CA ASN A 925 -19.98 -56.72 8.47
C ASN A 925 -21.05 -57.87 8.44
N GLY A 926 -22.32 -57.65 8.85
CA GLY A 926 -23.24 -58.78 9.12
C GLY A 926 -24.75 -58.59 9.38
N ASN A 927 -25.52 -57.98 8.46
CA ASN A 927 -26.94 -58.29 8.13
C ASN A 927 -28.01 -58.64 9.23
N GLY A 928 -28.97 -57.73 9.44
CA GLY A 928 -30.42 -58.05 9.24
C GLY A 928 -31.35 -58.25 10.47
N PRO A 929 -32.66 -57.85 10.38
CA PRO A 929 -33.61 -57.78 11.52
C PRO A 929 -34.59 -58.98 11.64
N PRO A 930 -35.43 -59.03 12.71
CA PRO A 930 -36.87 -58.77 12.52
C PRO A 930 -37.61 -58.10 13.73
N GLY A 931 -38.67 -57.29 13.49
CA GLY A 931 -39.38 -56.54 14.55
C GLY A 931 -40.92 -56.34 14.47
N ASN A 932 -41.48 -55.99 13.31
CA ASN A 932 -42.92 -56.02 12.93
C ASN A 932 -44.02 -55.52 13.92
N GLY A 933 -44.64 -54.34 13.68
CA GLY A 933 -45.87 -53.89 14.37
C GLY A 933 -46.63 -52.73 13.69
N ASN A 934 -47.88 -52.96 13.24
CA ASN A 934 -48.71 -51.99 12.51
C ASN A 934 -49.68 -51.19 13.40
N GLY A 935 -49.97 -49.93 13.05
CA GLY A 935 -51.16 -49.20 13.54
C GLY A 935 -51.36 -47.75 13.04
N PRO A 936 -52.19 -47.51 12.00
CA PRO A 936 -52.59 -46.18 11.51
C PRO A 936 -54.11 -45.91 11.67
N PRO A 937 -54.66 -44.74 11.25
CA PRO A 937 -54.17 -43.34 11.35
C PRO A 937 -55.23 -42.43 12.05
N GLY A 938 -55.06 -41.10 12.06
CA GLY A 938 -56.13 -40.17 12.45
C GLY A 938 -55.91 -38.69 12.12
N ASN A 939 -56.69 -38.14 11.19
CA ASN A 939 -56.86 -36.69 10.99
C ASN A 939 -57.85 -36.11 12.03
N GLY A 940 -57.74 -34.80 12.30
CA GLY A 940 -58.73 -34.06 13.09
C GLY A 940 -58.60 -32.54 12.93
N ASP A 941 -59.34 -31.97 11.97
CA ASP A 941 -59.39 -30.53 11.70
C ASP A 941 -60.17 -29.75 12.77
N GLY A 942 -59.79 -28.49 13.08
CA GLY A 942 -60.67 -27.59 13.86
C GLY A 942 -60.06 -26.36 14.56
N PRO A 943 -60.01 -25.19 13.90
CA PRO A 943 -59.78 -23.87 14.53
C PRO A 943 -61.13 -23.15 14.87
N PRO A 944 -61.14 -21.86 15.27
CA PRO A 944 -60.45 -21.19 16.37
C PRO A 944 -61.46 -20.56 17.39
N GLY A 945 -61.02 -19.78 18.39
CA GLY A 945 -61.95 -19.08 19.29
C GLY A 945 -61.35 -17.95 20.17
N ASN A 946 -61.79 -16.71 19.95
CA ASN A 946 -61.39 -15.49 20.67
C ASN A 946 -62.35 -15.15 21.86
N GLY A 947 -61.95 -14.37 22.87
CA GLY A 947 -62.70 -14.25 24.15
C GLY A 947 -62.37 -13.15 25.17
N ASN A 948 -62.52 -11.87 24.80
CA ASN A 948 -62.60 -10.62 25.61
C ASN A 948 -62.90 -10.67 27.15
N GLY A 949 -62.36 -9.69 27.92
CA GLY A 949 -63.08 -9.13 29.10
C GLY A 949 -62.34 -8.28 30.16
N PRO A 950 -62.40 -6.92 30.13
CA PRO A 950 -61.98 -6.01 31.21
C PRO A 950 -63.14 -5.65 32.18
N PRO A 951 -62.95 -5.06 33.40
CA PRO A 951 -62.89 -3.57 33.53
C PRO A 951 -62.24 -2.94 34.81
N GLY A 952 -61.87 -1.64 34.75
CA GLY A 952 -62.50 -0.63 35.65
C GLY A 952 -61.69 0.25 36.64
N ASN A 953 -61.27 1.44 36.18
CA ASN A 953 -61.52 2.80 36.75
C ASN A 953 -60.98 3.25 38.14
N GLY A 954 -60.41 4.48 38.22
CA GLY A 954 -59.81 5.05 39.46
C GLY A 954 -59.65 6.59 39.59
N ASN A 955 -60.61 7.40 39.14
CA ASN A 955 -60.67 8.88 39.14
C ASN A 955 -59.84 9.72 40.17
N GLY A 956 -59.24 10.84 39.70
CA GLY A 956 -59.44 12.18 40.34
C GLY A 956 -58.23 13.14 40.53
N PRO A 957 -58.27 14.39 40.02
CA PRO A 957 -57.19 15.42 40.16
C PRO A 957 -57.45 16.44 41.30
N PRO A 958 -56.58 17.47 41.49
CA PRO A 958 -57.01 18.83 41.07
C PRO A 958 -55.92 19.90 40.71
N ALA A 959 -56.33 20.83 39.82
CA ALA A 959 -55.88 22.24 39.63
C ALA A 959 -54.42 22.50 39.16
N LEU A 960 -54.10 23.42 38.20
CA LEU A 960 -54.68 24.66 37.65
C LEU A 960 -54.69 25.94 38.52
N THR A 961 -53.61 26.72 38.43
CA THR A 961 -53.56 28.20 38.28
C THR A 961 -52.18 28.56 37.69
N GLY A 962 -51.97 29.33 36.62
CA GLY A 962 -52.89 30.13 35.77
C GLY A 962 -52.60 31.63 35.91
N GLY A 963 -51.98 32.28 34.91
CA GLY A 963 -51.23 33.53 35.14
C GLY A 963 -50.94 34.50 33.98
N LEU A 964 -51.92 34.70 33.08
CA LEU A 964 -51.93 35.64 31.91
C LEU A 964 -51.23 35.13 30.64
#